data_AF-A0A349EGA8-F1
#
_entry.id   AF-A0A349EGA8-F1
#
_cell.length_a   1.000
_cell.length_b   1.000
_cell.length_c   1.000
_cell.angle_alpha   90.00
_cell.angle_beta   90.00
_cell.angle_gamma   90.00
#
_symmetry.space_group_name_H-M   'P 1'
#
loop_
_entity.id
_entity.type
_entity.pdbx_description
1 polymer ?
#
loop_
_entity_poly.entity_id
_entity_poly.type
_entity_poly.pdbx_seq_one_letter_code
_entity_poly.pdbx_strand_id
1 'polypeptide(L)'
;MKGLWAWFNNRNLRFKLITLFLIVGLVPFAIAVFYSLQQTAKALEDQITAQLGSVRELKKIQITTYLQGLANNAETLDAAVKGFWEESTYKQAGLHNRKKLRIEQYFADLSKVINDFQNDPIVLESLKRQTAALSKGLDSAEYRQSSMATEKNLAFIEPLSSSRDLLLIDAAGTVVFAMTKGAESGTNLKTGPLKTSGLARLFDKSHNRVTIEDYSLYEPVNDWAMFIGGPLMDNNGQYLGSLAIRLSRSVIDGLIQDRTGMGETFESYLIGRVGDNRAQLRSDRVIVKGKVGDPKTGTDVDAILSGKSGQEVKMGEFDKLFKQTFYNPVQIADLQWGIITVGTAQQQITTGQQNQKGESGDFFHQFAKEYGIPDILLIEPDGVVFYSLARRPDYQSNLINGPYANSNLGRLFRKVRDAKRPGSIDFEVYSANSNEPSAFVASPIVSGGEVIMVVAFQVPTDSVNATMQERTGLGQTGDSYLVGPDLLPRSNSLQDSGRNVKDSFANPKTKQVINDQVNQALAGKADLIEQYKDYRGLSVIGAFSFIEALGGARWAVFAKVDTAEAFKPVAVLQNIMMMLAVVIAVVIAVLALLVANLLARPMVQMAQTITEIATNRDLTLVAPVVNRDELGRMAAAFNQMMQVVRTAFGVVSTTAVSVDGNANEIAQRALANRDRAQVEVEQAETAARLIGEMGGTAAQVAQASLAQKEAADRSNATVTALLKNVEQIAASATAQNREVNTTLDRVAEMGQTGAKVVETARKQGQKVADVTQAINQIGQAVDDMGRAVIQATDYGKASLAAAEEGSRAVVSTVSGMRAIAESSEQISEIIGVITEIAEQTNLLALNAAIEAARAGAHGKGFAVVADEVGKLAQRASEAAKEITRLIKDSTARVNEGSKLSDEAQKALVKIDASGKINMQAIEGIAHTEDLLVT
;
A
#
# COMPACT_ATOMS: atom_id res chain seq x y z
N MET A 1 83.72 27.94 0.24
CA MET A 1 84.24 27.09 1.34
C MET A 1 85.61 27.52 1.88
N LYS A 2 86.63 27.83 1.06
CA LYS A 2 87.98 28.21 1.56
C LYS A 2 88.02 29.42 2.51
N GLY A 3 87.22 30.47 2.27
CA GLY A 3 87.17 31.65 3.15
C GLY A 3 86.53 31.40 4.53
N LEU A 4 85.49 30.57 4.60
CA LEU A 4 84.84 30.17 5.86
C LEU A 4 85.75 29.30 6.72
N TRP A 5 86.54 28.42 6.10
CA TRP A 5 87.48 27.57 6.81
C TRP A 5 88.64 28.38 7.41
N ALA A 6 89.18 29.35 6.67
CA ALA A 6 90.20 30.26 7.19
C ALA A 6 89.67 31.15 8.35
N TRP A 7 88.44 31.65 8.23
CA TRP A 7 87.78 32.42 9.29
C TRP A 7 87.55 31.59 10.57
N PHE A 8 87.09 30.34 10.41
CA PHE A 8 86.89 29.43 11.52
C PHE A 8 88.21 29.05 12.20
N ASN A 9 89.27 28.84 11.41
CA ASN A 9 90.56 28.38 11.94
C ASN A 9 91.29 29.44 12.79
N ASN A 10 90.97 30.72 12.59
CA ASN A 10 91.59 31.84 13.32
C ASN A 10 90.86 32.23 14.63
N ARG A 11 89.87 31.44 15.07
CA ARG A 11 89.10 31.69 16.31
C ARG A 11 89.57 30.82 17.47
N ASN A 12 89.31 31.30 18.70
CA ASN A 12 89.66 30.60 19.93
C ASN A 12 88.97 29.22 20.01
N LEU A 13 89.64 28.26 20.65
CA LEU A 13 89.20 26.86 20.78
C LEU A 13 87.74 26.73 21.26
N ARG A 14 87.33 27.58 22.21
CA ARG A 14 85.95 27.65 22.72
C ARG A 14 84.91 27.88 21.63
N PHE A 15 85.17 28.81 20.71
CA PHE A 15 84.24 29.12 19.61
C PHE A 15 84.14 27.96 18.62
N LYS A 16 85.29 27.33 18.31
CA LYS A 16 85.36 26.17 17.40
C LYS A 16 84.53 25.00 17.92
N LEU A 17 84.65 24.68 19.21
CA LEU A 17 83.88 23.60 19.84
C LEU A 17 82.38 23.87 19.83
N ILE A 18 81.94 25.09 20.17
CA ILE A 18 80.51 25.45 20.17
C ILE A 18 79.90 25.32 18.77
N THR A 19 80.60 25.80 17.74
CA THR A 19 80.08 25.78 16.37
C THR A 19 80.02 24.35 15.83
N LEU A 20 81.02 23.52 16.15
CA LEU A 20 81.03 22.11 15.77
C LEU A 20 79.86 21.35 16.42
N PHE A 21 79.62 21.55 17.72
CA PHE A 21 78.50 20.93 18.43
C PHE A 21 77.13 21.38 17.90
N LEU A 22 76.97 22.67 17.59
CA LEU A 22 75.73 23.18 17.01
C LEU A 22 75.46 22.58 15.63
N ILE A 23 76.47 22.47 14.76
CA ILE A 23 76.31 21.89 13.42
C ILE A 23 75.97 20.40 13.52
N VAL A 24 76.71 19.65 14.34
CA VAL A 24 76.51 18.19 14.49
C VAL A 24 75.19 17.86 15.17
N GLY A 25 74.71 18.70 16.10
CA GLY A 25 73.44 18.49 16.79
C GLY A 25 72.21 18.97 16.01
N LEU A 26 72.24 20.18 15.45
CA LEU A 26 71.04 20.81 14.86
C LEU A 26 70.74 20.34 13.44
N VAL A 27 71.75 20.06 12.62
CA VAL A 27 71.53 19.72 11.20
C VAL A 27 70.82 18.37 11.03
N PRO A 28 71.25 17.26 11.67
CA PRO A 28 70.52 15.98 11.56
C PRO A 28 69.10 16.07 12.12
N PHE A 29 68.92 16.83 13.20
CA PHE A 29 67.62 17.04 13.82
C PHE A 29 66.66 17.80 12.89
N ALA A 30 67.12 18.87 12.23
CA ALA A 30 66.31 19.61 11.26
C ALA A 30 65.87 18.73 10.08
N ILE A 31 66.75 17.86 9.59
CA ILE A 31 66.43 16.89 8.53
C ILE A 31 65.37 15.88 9.01
N ALA A 32 65.51 15.35 10.23
CA ALA A 32 64.56 14.41 10.81
C ALA A 32 63.17 15.03 10.99
N VAL A 33 63.10 16.27 11.51
CA VAL A 33 61.84 17.03 11.65
C VAL A 33 61.20 17.27 10.29
N PHE A 34 61.98 17.70 9.29
CA PHE A 34 61.45 17.93 7.93
C PHE A 34 60.87 16.66 7.31
N TYR A 35 61.58 15.54 7.41
CA TYR A 35 61.11 14.26 6.86
C TYR A 35 59.87 13.73 7.60
N SER A 36 59.86 13.82 8.93
CA SER A 36 58.70 13.43 9.75
C SER A 36 57.46 14.25 9.40
N LEU A 37 57.60 15.57 9.21
CA LEU A 37 56.48 16.42 8.82
C LEU A 37 55.90 16.05 7.46
N GLN A 38 56.75 15.75 6.46
CA GLN A 38 56.27 15.29 5.16
C GLN A 38 55.57 13.93 5.25
N GLN A 39 56.15 12.99 6.01
CA GLN A 39 55.58 11.66 6.15
C GLN A 39 54.21 11.69 6.86
N THR A 40 54.06 12.52 7.90
CA THR A 40 52.79 12.68 8.61
C THR A 40 51.74 13.39 7.76
N ALA A 41 52.14 14.41 6.99
CA ALA A 41 51.20 15.10 6.09
C ALA A 41 50.63 14.14 5.04
N LYS A 42 51.48 13.31 4.44
CA LYS A 42 51.07 12.28 3.48
C LYS A 42 50.18 11.20 4.11
N ALA A 43 50.55 10.69 5.29
CA ALA A 43 49.74 9.69 5.98
C ALA A 43 48.34 10.21 6.34
N LEU A 44 48.22 11.49 6.71
CA LEU A 44 46.93 12.12 6.97
C LEU A 44 46.10 12.29 5.69
N GLU A 45 46.73 12.66 4.58
CA GLU A 45 46.08 12.73 3.27
C GLU A 45 45.54 11.36 2.84
N ASP A 46 46.33 10.30 2.97
CA ASP A 46 45.91 8.91 2.69
C ASP A 46 44.74 8.48 3.59
N GLN A 47 44.73 8.89 4.86
CA GLN A 47 43.62 8.61 5.78
C GLN A 47 42.34 9.34 5.37
N ILE A 48 42.43 10.64 5.03
CA ILE A 48 41.27 11.45 4.63
C ILE A 48 40.68 10.96 3.31
N THR A 49 41.53 10.63 2.34
CA THR A 49 41.09 10.07 1.06
C THR A 49 40.37 8.73 1.26
N ALA A 50 40.92 7.81 2.07
CA ALA A 50 40.26 6.54 2.41
C ALA A 50 38.91 6.75 3.13
N GLN A 51 38.83 7.72 4.05
CA GLN A 51 37.61 8.08 4.76
C GLN A 51 36.54 8.63 3.82
N LEU A 52 36.88 9.59 2.94
CA LEU A 52 35.97 10.15 1.94
C LEU A 52 35.52 9.09 0.92
N GLY A 53 36.42 8.20 0.49
CA GLY A 53 36.08 7.08 -0.39
C GLY A 53 35.05 6.15 0.26
N SER A 54 35.21 5.85 1.55
CA SER A 54 34.26 5.03 2.32
C SER A 54 32.90 5.72 2.48
N VAL A 55 32.88 7.02 2.79
CA VAL A 55 31.63 7.80 2.88
C VAL A 55 30.91 7.82 1.54
N ARG A 56 31.63 8.09 0.45
CA ARG A 56 31.07 8.06 -0.91
C ARG A 56 30.43 6.71 -1.24
N GLU A 57 31.11 5.59 -0.96
CA GLU A 57 30.53 4.26 -1.21
C GLU A 57 29.29 3.99 -0.37
N LEU A 58 29.30 4.37 0.91
CA LEU A 58 28.13 4.28 1.76
C LEU A 58 26.95 5.09 1.19
N LYS A 59 27.17 6.35 0.80
CA LYS A 59 26.12 7.19 0.19
C LYS A 59 25.61 6.60 -1.12
N LYS A 60 26.52 6.11 -1.97
CA LYS A 60 26.20 5.44 -3.23
C LYS A 60 25.28 4.23 -2.99
N ILE A 61 25.63 3.35 -2.05
CA ILE A 61 24.83 2.17 -1.70
C ILE A 61 23.47 2.61 -1.14
N GLN A 62 23.45 3.52 -0.16
CA GLN A 62 22.20 3.97 0.47
C GLN A 62 21.22 4.57 -0.55
N ILE A 63 21.69 5.46 -1.45
CA ILE A 63 20.85 6.06 -2.48
C ILE A 63 20.41 5.02 -3.52
N THR A 64 21.31 4.13 -3.96
CA THR A 64 20.95 3.07 -4.92
C THR A 64 19.86 2.16 -4.34
N THR A 65 20.03 1.71 -3.09
CA THR A 65 19.04 0.89 -2.37
C THR A 65 17.73 1.64 -2.17
N TYR A 66 17.78 2.93 -1.82
CA TYR A 66 16.58 3.75 -1.68
C TYR A 66 15.79 3.86 -3.00
N LEU A 67 16.47 4.18 -4.11
CA LEU A 67 15.82 4.29 -5.42
C LEU A 67 15.26 2.94 -5.91
N GLN A 68 15.94 1.83 -5.63
CA GLN A 68 15.41 0.48 -5.89
C GLN A 68 14.18 0.18 -5.02
N GLY A 69 14.21 0.57 -3.74
CA GLY A 69 13.06 0.45 -2.84
C GLY A 69 11.82 1.20 -3.35
N LEU A 70 12.00 2.37 -3.95
CA LEU A 70 10.89 3.08 -4.60
C LEU A 70 10.27 2.28 -5.75
N ALA A 71 11.08 1.63 -6.58
CA ALA A 71 10.54 0.77 -7.64
C ALA A 71 9.72 -0.39 -7.07
N ASN A 72 10.20 -1.04 -6.01
CA ASN A 72 9.47 -2.12 -5.33
C ASN A 72 8.17 -1.61 -4.69
N ASN A 73 8.18 -0.40 -4.12
CA ASN A 73 6.97 0.22 -3.57
C ASN A 73 5.93 0.49 -4.67
N ALA A 74 6.37 0.88 -5.86
CA ALA A 74 5.48 1.04 -7.02
C ALA A 74 4.83 -0.29 -7.42
N GLU A 75 5.59 -1.38 -7.44
CA GLU A 75 5.07 -2.73 -7.71
C GLU A 75 4.12 -3.23 -6.60
N THR A 76 4.37 -2.87 -5.35
CA THR A 76 3.49 -3.22 -4.22
C THR A 76 2.16 -2.48 -4.34
N LEU A 77 2.21 -1.20 -4.70
CA LEU A 77 1.03 -0.38 -4.93
C LEU A 77 0.25 -0.85 -6.16
N ASP A 78 0.95 -1.23 -7.23
CA ASP A 78 0.41 -1.87 -8.44
C ASP A 78 -0.41 -3.13 -8.09
N ALA A 79 0.17 -4.04 -7.30
CA ALA A 79 -0.49 -5.27 -6.86
C ALA A 79 -1.72 -4.99 -5.98
N ALA A 80 -1.65 -4.02 -5.06
CA ALA A 80 -2.78 -3.65 -4.21
C ALA A 80 -3.95 -3.08 -5.02
N VAL A 81 -3.66 -2.14 -5.94
CA VAL A 81 -4.68 -1.53 -6.80
C VAL A 81 -5.29 -2.56 -7.75
N LYS A 82 -4.49 -3.48 -8.28
CA LYS A 82 -4.98 -4.62 -9.05
C LYS A 82 -5.91 -5.50 -8.22
N GLY A 83 -5.57 -5.77 -6.96
CA GLY A 83 -6.43 -6.50 -6.02
C GLY A 83 -7.78 -5.84 -5.82
N PHE A 84 -7.81 -4.53 -5.53
CA PHE A 84 -9.07 -3.77 -5.39
C PHE A 84 -9.90 -3.80 -6.68
N TRP A 85 -9.24 -3.72 -7.83
CA TRP A 85 -9.91 -3.83 -9.13
C TRP A 85 -10.57 -5.19 -9.33
N GLU A 86 -9.86 -6.28 -9.08
CA GLU A 86 -10.35 -7.65 -9.24
C GLU A 86 -11.48 -7.96 -8.26
N GLU A 87 -11.36 -7.56 -7.00
CA GLU A 87 -12.38 -7.73 -5.97
C GLU A 87 -13.68 -7.00 -6.35
N SER A 88 -13.58 -5.71 -6.71
CA SER A 88 -14.72 -4.92 -7.13
C SER A 88 -15.37 -5.47 -8.41
N THR A 89 -14.54 -5.93 -9.36
CA THR A 89 -15.01 -6.60 -10.57
C THR A 89 -15.83 -7.84 -10.24
N TYR A 90 -15.35 -8.70 -9.34
CA TYR A 90 -16.07 -9.89 -8.90
C TYR A 90 -17.41 -9.54 -8.25
N LYS A 91 -17.42 -8.54 -7.35
CA LYS A 91 -18.65 -8.03 -6.71
C LYS A 91 -19.68 -7.54 -7.73
N GLN A 92 -19.26 -6.73 -8.72
CA GLN A 92 -20.16 -6.22 -9.75
C GLN A 92 -20.64 -7.32 -10.72
N ALA A 93 -19.80 -8.29 -11.06
CA ALA A 93 -20.20 -9.46 -11.86
C ALA A 93 -21.26 -10.30 -11.13
N GLY A 94 -21.10 -10.51 -9.81
CA GLY A 94 -22.08 -11.19 -8.98
C GLY A 94 -23.43 -10.46 -8.97
N LEU A 95 -23.43 -9.14 -8.75
CA LEU A 95 -24.64 -8.31 -8.79
C LEU A 95 -25.33 -8.36 -10.17
N HIS A 96 -24.54 -8.29 -11.26
CA HIS A 96 -25.05 -8.42 -12.63
C HIS A 96 -25.77 -9.75 -12.85
N ASN A 97 -25.14 -10.86 -12.45
CA ASN A 97 -25.73 -12.20 -12.60
C ASN A 97 -26.99 -12.39 -11.75
N ARG A 98 -27.02 -11.88 -10.51
CA ARG A 98 -28.23 -11.92 -9.68
C ARG A 98 -29.40 -11.18 -10.32
N LYS A 99 -29.16 -9.99 -10.87
CA LYS A 99 -30.19 -9.22 -11.59
C LYS A 99 -30.70 -9.95 -12.82
N LYS A 100 -29.79 -10.55 -13.60
CA LYS A 100 -30.15 -11.39 -14.76
C LYS A 100 -31.12 -12.50 -14.33
N LEU A 101 -30.72 -13.30 -13.35
CA LEU A 101 -31.51 -14.44 -12.85
C LEU A 101 -32.87 -13.98 -12.32
N ARG A 102 -32.94 -12.83 -11.63
CA ARG A 102 -34.19 -12.26 -11.13
C ARG A 102 -35.17 -11.91 -12.25
N ILE A 103 -34.68 -11.39 -13.38
CA ILE A 103 -35.52 -11.12 -14.56
C ILE A 103 -35.97 -12.42 -15.23
N GLU A 104 -35.08 -13.38 -15.43
CA GLU A 104 -35.42 -14.68 -16.01
C GLU A 104 -36.49 -15.39 -15.16
N GLN A 105 -36.30 -15.41 -13.84
CA GLN A 105 -37.24 -15.99 -12.90
C GLN A 105 -38.59 -15.28 -12.94
N TYR A 106 -38.60 -13.95 -12.95
CA TYR A 106 -39.84 -13.17 -13.07
C TYR A 106 -40.66 -13.59 -14.28
N PHE A 107 -40.06 -13.68 -15.48
CA PHE A 107 -40.80 -14.11 -16.67
C PHE A 107 -41.18 -15.61 -16.66
N ALA A 108 -40.36 -16.45 -16.05
CA ALA A 108 -40.68 -17.87 -15.85
C ALA A 108 -41.93 -18.05 -14.96
N ASP A 109 -41.99 -17.32 -13.85
CA ASP A 109 -43.13 -17.34 -12.93
C ASP A 109 -44.40 -16.84 -13.62
N LEU A 110 -44.30 -15.80 -14.46
CA LEU A 110 -45.45 -15.32 -15.23
C LEU A 110 -45.93 -16.29 -16.29
N SER A 111 -44.99 -16.97 -16.95
CA SER A 111 -45.35 -17.99 -17.93
C SER A 111 -46.08 -19.14 -17.25
N LYS A 112 -45.64 -19.53 -16.04
CA LYS A 112 -46.31 -20.53 -15.21
C LYS A 112 -47.72 -20.09 -14.82
N VAL A 113 -47.89 -18.84 -14.38
CA VAL A 113 -49.22 -18.29 -14.03
C VAL A 113 -50.18 -18.34 -15.22
N ILE A 114 -49.76 -17.92 -16.42
CA ILE A 114 -50.61 -18.01 -17.63
C ILE A 114 -50.93 -19.48 -17.94
N ASN A 115 -49.94 -20.37 -17.81
CA ASN A 115 -50.12 -21.79 -18.08
C ASN A 115 -51.14 -22.44 -17.14
N ASP A 116 -51.12 -22.08 -15.86
CA ASP A 116 -52.05 -22.60 -14.85
C ASP A 116 -53.51 -22.16 -15.14
N PHE A 117 -53.70 -21.01 -15.80
CA PHE A 117 -55.03 -20.48 -16.15
C PHE A 117 -55.58 -20.90 -17.52
N GLN A 118 -54.82 -21.63 -18.34
CA GLN A 118 -55.26 -22.01 -19.70
C GLN A 118 -56.55 -22.85 -19.69
N ASN A 119 -56.73 -23.68 -18.67
CA ASN A 119 -57.86 -24.59 -18.51
C ASN A 119 -58.67 -24.32 -17.24
N ASP A 120 -58.49 -23.14 -16.61
CA ASP A 120 -59.15 -22.81 -15.36
C ASP A 120 -60.68 -22.62 -15.59
N PRO A 121 -61.55 -23.38 -14.91
CA PRO A 121 -62.99 -23.32 -15.14
C PRO A 121 -63.59 -21.93 -14.95
N ILE A 122 -63.09 -21.14 -14.00
CA ILE A 122 -63.59 -19.81 -13.68
C ILE A 122 -63.20 -18.84 -14.79
N VAL A 123 -61.97 -18.91 -15.29
CA VAL A 123 -61.50 -18.08 -16.41
C VAL A 123 -62.26 -18.41 -17.69
N LEU A 124 -62.46 -19.69 -18.00
CA LEU A 124 -63.20 -20.15 -19.18
C LEU A 124 -64.68 -19.76 -19.14
N GLU A 125 -65.34 -19.90 -17.99
CA GLU A 125 -66.73 -19.49 -17.80
C GLU A 125 -66.87 -17.96 -17.94
N SER A 126 -65.93 -17.21 -17.35
CA SER A 126 -65.90 -15.75 -17.45
C SER A 126 -65.74 -15.29 -18.90
N LEU A 127 -64.85 -15.92 -19.67
CA LEU A 127 -64.70 -15.65 -21.11
C LEU A 127 -66.01 -15.88 -21.88
N LYS A 128 -66.66 -17.04 -21.68
CA LYS A 128 -67.91 -17.38 -22.38
C LYS A 128 -69.04 -16.42 -22.05
N ARG A 129 -69.23 -16.14 -20.74
CA ARG A 129 -70.27 -15.24 -20.26
C ARG A 129 -70.07 -13.83 -20.79
N GLN A 130 -68.83 -13.34 -20.75
CA GLN A 130 -68.50 -12.01 -21.20
C GLN A 130 -68.66 -11.86 -22.72
N THR A 131 -68.26 -12.87 -23.50
CA THR A 131 -68.46 -12.90 -24.95
C THR A 131 -69.95 -12.81 -25.30
N ALA A 132 -70.80 -13.58 -24.60
CA ALA A 132 -72.24 -13.53 -24.78
C ALA A 132 -72.84 -12.16 -24.39
N ALA A 133 -72.38 -11.56 -23.30
CA ALA A 133 -72.84 -10.26 -22.85
C ALA A 133 -72.41 -9.13 -23.80
N LEU A 134 -71.19 -9.18 -24.36
CA LEU A 134 -70.70 -8.20 -25.32
C LEU A 134 -71.56 -8.15 -26.60
N SER A 135 -72.15 -9.28 -27.00
CA SER A 135 -73.07 -9.33 -28.15
C SER A 135 -74.33 -8.45 -27.98
N LYS A 136 -74.65 -8.04 -26.74
CA LYS A 136 -75.74 -7.10 -26.41
C LYS A 136 -75.31 -5.63 -26.42
N GLY A 137 -74.01 -5.37 -26.63
CA GLY A 137 -73.40 -4.04 -26.64
C GLY A 137 -72.64 -3.71 -25.36
N LEU A 138 -71.56 -2.94 -25.48
CA LEU A 138 -70.71 -2.48 -24.36
C LEU A 138 -71.49 -1.69 -23.29
N ASP A 139 -72.50 -0.92 -23.70
CA ASP A 139 -73.32 -0.09 -22.79
C ASP A 139 -74.56 -0.83 -22.24
N SER A 140 -74.71 -2.13 -22.53
CA SER A 140 -75.85 -2.92 -22.04
C SER A 140 -75.77 -3.18 -20.53
N ALA A 141 -76.92 -3.38 -19.88
CA ALA A 141 -76.97 -3.74 -18.47
C ALA A 141 -76.35 -5.12 -18.23
N GLU A 142 -76.53 -6.02 -19.19
CA GLU A 142 -76.00 -7.38 -19.24
C GLU A 142 -74.46 -7.38 -19.28
N TYR A 143 -73.85 -6.52 -20.11
CA TYR A 143 -72.40 -6.37 -20.16
C TYR A 143 -71.83 -5.80 -18.86
N ARG A 144 -72.48 -4.78 -18.27
CA ARG A 144 -72.04 -4.24 -16.98
C ARG A 144 -72.11 -5.28 -15.86
N GLN A 145 -73.21 -6.05 -15.78
CA GLN A 145 -73.37 -7.09 -14.77
C GLN A 145 -72.38 -8.25 -14.97
N SER A 146 -72.17 -8.68 -16.22
CA SER A 146 -71.18 -9.71 -16.55
C SER A 146 -69.75 -9.24 -16.25
N SER A 147 -69.44 -7.98 -16.53
CA SER A 147 -68.13 -7.39 -16.25
C SER A 147 -67.85 -7.34 -14.75
N MET A 148 -68.81 -6.92 -13.91
CA MET A 148 -68.65 -6.92 -12.45
C MET A 148 -68.45 -8.34 -11.89
N ALA A 149 -69.16 -9.33 -12.43
CA ALA A 149 -68.99 -10.73 -12.04
C ALA A 149 -67.64 -11.28 -12.49
N THR A 150 -67.21 -10.96 -13.71
CA THR A 150 -65.91 -11.35 -14.28
C THR A 150 -64.76 -10.71 -13.50
N GLU A 151 -64.87 -9.42 -13.16
CA GLU A 151 -63.91 -8.70 -12.31
C GLU A 151 -63.75 -9.39 -10.95
N LYS A 152 -64.85 -9.72 -10.28
CA LYS A 152 -64.83 -10.48 -9.02
C LYS A 152 -64.23 -11.88 -9.18
N ASN A 153 -64.58 -12.57 -10.26
CA ASN A 153 -64.12 -13.92 -10.54
C ASN A 153 -62.64 -13.96 -10.88
N LEU A 154 -62.08 -12.91 -11.49
CA LEU A 154 -60.66 -12.84 -11.85
C LEU A 154 -59.83 -12.08 -10.81
N ALA A 155 -60.45 -11.56 -9.75
CA ALA A 155 -59.78 -10.86 -8.67
C ALA A 155 -58.74 -11.73 -7.94
N PHE A 156 -58.83 -13.07 -7.99
CA PHE A 156 -57.79 -13.94 -7.42
C PHE A 156 -56.50 -13.96 -8.25
N ILE A 157 -56.55 -13.52 -9.51
CA ILE A 157 -55.40 -13.33 -10.40
C ILE A 157 -54.75 -11.94 -10.14
N GLU A 158 -55.45 -11.04 -9.46
CA GLU A 158 -55.05 -9.66 -9.17
C GLU A 158 -53.84 -9.52 -8.20
N PRO A 159 -53.72 -10.28 -7.09
CA PRO A 159 -52.57 -10.20 -6.19
C PRO A 159 -51.24 -10.59 -6.85
N LEU A 160 -51.29 -11.44 -7.89
CA LEU A 160 -50.14 -11.85 -8.70
C LEU A 160 -49.76 -10.81 -9.77
N SER A 161 -50.55 -9.73 -9.90
CA SER A 161 -50.54 -8.83 -11.04
C SER A 161 -50.79 -7.37 -10.66
N SER A 162 -50.31 -6.94 -9.48
CA SER A 162 -50.57 -5.66 -8.78
C SER A 162 -50.19 -4.34 -9.50
N SER A 163 -50.00 -4.34 -10.82
CA SER A 163 -49.88 -3.15 -11.69
C SER A 163 -50.22 -3.49 -13.16
N ARG A 164 -51.06 -4.50 -13.40
CA ARG A 164 -51.20 -5.14 -14.72
C ARG A 164 -52.64 -5.14 -15.16
N ASP A 165 -52.81 -5.04 -16.47
CA ASP A 165 -54.13 -5.07 -17.10
C ASP A 165 -54.37 -6.46 -17.64
N LEU A 166 -55.33 -7.17 -17.06
CA LEU A 166 -55.76 -8.49 -17.51
C LEU A 166 -56.81 -8.33 -18.60
N LEU A 167 -56.60 -9.01 -19.73
CA LEU A 167 -57.49 -8.97 -20.88
C LEU A 167 -57.94 -10.39 -21.25
N LEU A 168 -59.24 -10.53 -21.51
CA LEU A 168 -59.81 -11.71 -22.13
C LEU A 168 -60.17 -11.41 -23.57
N ILE A 169 -59.75 -12.27 -24.48
CA ILE A 169 -59.94 -12.12 -25.92
C ILE A 169 -60.67 -13.36 -26.42
N ASP A 170 -61.78 -13.20 -27.13
CA ASP A 170 -62.51 -14.33 -27.71
C ASP A 170 -61.78 -14.96 -28.90
N ALA A 171 -62.25 -16.13 -29.36
CA ALA A 171 -61.66 -16.81 -30.52
C ALA A 171 -61.73 -16.00 -31.84
N ALA A 172 -62.65 -15.03 -31.95
CA ALA A 172 -62.74 -14.12 -33.10
C ALA A 172 -61.69 -12.99 -33.04
N GLY A 173 -60.99 -12.84 -31.91
CA GLY A 173 -60.00 -11.80 -31.67
C GLY A 173 -60.59 -10.53 -31.07
N THR A 174 -61.81 -10.55 -30.53
CA THR A 174 -62.43 -9.41 -29.87
C THR A 174 -62.03 -9.37 -28.40
N VAL A 175 -61.56 -8.23 -27.91
CA VAL A 175 -61.28 -8.03 -26.48
C VAL A 175 -62.61 -7.94 -25.74
N VAL A 176 -63.01 -9.02 -25.07
CA VAL A 176 -64.33 -9.10 -24.41
C VAL A 176 -64.30 -8.58 -22.98
N PHE A 177 -63.13 -8.57 -22.36
CA PHE A 177 -62.92 -8.01 -21.02
C PHE A 177 -61.55 -7.36 -20.94
N ALA A 178 -61.46 -6.21 -20.29
CA ALA A 178 -60.22 -5.60 -19.83
C ALA A 178 -60.45 -5.12 -18.40
N MET A 179 -59.54 -5.48 -17.49
CA MET A 179 -59.68 -5.16 -16.07
C MET A 179 -59.68 -3.64 -15.85
N THR A 180 -58.82 -2.90 -16.55
CA THR A 180 -58.75 -1.44 -16.43
C THR A 180 -59.83 -0.69 -17.22
N LYS A 181 -60.73 -1.41 -17.91
CA LYS A 181 -61.84 -0.84 -18.72
C LYS A 181 -61.34 0.21 -19.73
N GLY A 182 -60.22 -0.08 -20.40
CA GLY A 182 -59.60 0.80 -21.40
C GLY A 182 -60.25 0.75 -22.78
N ALA A 183 -59.74 1.58 -23.70
CA ALA A 183 -60.25 1.79 -25.06
C ALA A 183 -60.17 0.54 -25.96
N GLU A 184 -59.43 -0.48 -25.52
CA GLU A 184 -59.36 -1.79 -26.15
C GLU A 184 -60.65 -2.63 -26.02
N SER A 185 -61.50 -2.36 -25.02
CA SER A 185 -62.71 -3.13 -24.76
C SER A 185 -63.67 -3.12 -25.96
N GLY A 186 -64.03 -4.31 -26.44
CA GLY A 186 -64.90 -4.50 -27.61
C GLY A 186 -64.24 -4.24 -28.97
N THR A 187 -62.92 -3.96 -29.01
CA THR A 187 -62.18 -3.86 -30.27
C THR A 187 -61.75 -5.24 -30.76
N ASN A 188 -61.77 -5.44 -32.08
CA ASN A 188 -61.29 -6.67 -32.69
C ASN A 188 -59.82 -6.52 -33.12
N LEU A 189 -58.96 -7.41 -32.64
CA LEU A 189 -57.51 -7.39 -32.87
C LEU A 189 -57.12 -7.81 -34.29
N LYS A 190 -58.03 -8.38 -35.09
CA LYS A 190 -57.75 -8.74 -36.50
C LYS A 190 -58.18 -7.65 -37.47
N THR A 191 -59.26 -6.93 -37.16
CA THR A 191 -59.93 -6.01 -38.11
C THR A 191 -60.06 -4.57 -37.61
N GLY A 192 -59.95 -4.34 -36.32
CA GLY A 192 -60.14 -3.05 -35.66
C GLY A 192 -58.88 -2.17 -35.59
N PRO A 193 -58.94 -1.07 -34.82
CA PRO A 193 -57.86 -0.07 -34.75
C PRO A 193 -56.55 -0.64 -34.16
N LEU A 194 -56.64 -1.67 -33.31
CA LEU A 194 -55.48 -2.27 -32.64
C LEU A 194 -54.80 -3.40 -33.44
N LYS A 195 -55.13 -3.61 -34.72
CA LYS A 195 -54.62 -4.73 -35.52
C LYS A 195 -53.10 -4.77 -35.72
N THR A 196 -52.41 -3.64 -35.56
CA THR A 196 -50.95 -3.54 -35.64
C THR A 196 -50.27 -3.44 -34.27
N SER A 197 -51.05 -3.50 -33.18
CA SER A 197 -50.53 -3.37 -31.81
C SER A 197 -49.77 -4.62 -31.36
N GLY A 198 -48.98 -4.50 -30.29
CA GLY A 198 -48.39 -5.66 -29.61
C GLY A 198 -49.42 -6.67 -29.13
N LEU A 199 -50.57 -6.21 -28.64
CA LEU A 199 -51.66 -7.09 -28.20
C LEU A 199 -52.21 -7.96 -29.34
N ALA A 200 -52.34 -7.41 -30.56
CA ALA A 200 -52.76 -8.20 -31.72
C ALA A 200 -51.70 -9.24 -32.13
N ARG A 201 -50.41 -8.87 -32.13
CA ARG A 201 -49.32 -9.82 -32.42
C ARG A 201 -49.23 -10.94 -31.37
N LEU A 202 -49.45 -10.61 -30.10
CA LEU A 202 -49.57 -11.59 -29.03
C LEU A 202 -50.73 -12.56 -29.29
N PHE A 203 -51.92 -12.04 -29.61
CA PHE A 203 -53.09 -12.85 -29.90
C PHE A 203 -52.80 -13.84 -31.03
N ASP A 204 -52.22 -13.38 -32.14
CA ASP A 204 -51.87 -14.23 -33.28
C ASP A 204 -50.91 -15.36 -32.90
N LYS A 205 -49.92 -15.09 -32.05
CA LYS A 205 -48.91 -16.08 -31.63
C LYS A 205 -49.38 -17.01 -30.49
N SER A 206 -50.31 -16.56 -29.66
CA SER A 206 -50.72 -17.26 -28.42
C SER A 206 -51.79 -18.33 -28.59
N HIS A 207 -52.17 -18.70 -29.83
CA HIS A 207 -53.24 -19.67 -30.09
C HIS A 207 -52.97 -21.09 -29.55
N ASN A 208 -51.71 -21.48 -29.35
CA ASN A 208 -51.35 -22.84 -28.94
C ASN A 208 -50.28 -22.94 -27.84
N ARG A 209 -49.76 -21.81 -27.36
CA ARG A 209 -48.74 -21.77 -26.30
C ARG A 209 -48.71 -20.42 -25.61
N VAL A 210 -48.16 -20.39 -24.40
CA VAL A 210 -47.78 -19.13 -23.75
C VAL A 210 -46.73 -18.42 -24.61
N THR A 211 -46.99 -17.16 -24.91
CA THR A 211 -46.13 -16.29 -25.72
C THR A 211 -45.91 -14.98 -24.97
N ILE A 212 -44.73 -14.40 -25.15
CA ILE A 212 -44.42 -13.05 -24.70
C ILE A 212 -44.19 -12.17 -25.94
N GLU A 213 -44.84 -11.02 -25.98
CA GLU A 213 -44.65 -10.01 -27.01
C GLU A 213 -43.89 -8.82 -26.43
N ASP A 214 -42.79 -8.43 -27.12
CA ASP A 214 -41.89 -7.37 -26.70
C ASP A 214 -42.58 -5.98 -26.60
N TYR A 215 -41.88 -5.03 -25.98
CA TYR A 215 -42.32 -3.64 -25.90
C TYR A 215 -42.66 -3.05 -27.27
N SER A 216 -43.87 -2.51 -27.37
CA SER A 216 -44.28 -1.65 -28.49
C SER A 216 -45.15 -0.51 -27.98
N LEU A 217 -45.15 0.61 -28.72
CA LEU A 217 -46.03 1.73 -28.40
C LEU A 217 -47.49 1.26 -28.46
N TYR A 218 -48.22 1.45 -27.37
CA TYR A 218 -49.60 1.00 -27.23
C TYR A 218 -50.52 2.21 -27.09
N GLU A 219 -51.18 2.56 -28.19
CA GLU A 219 -52.00 3.77 -28.32
C GLU A 219 -53.05 3.96 -27.20
N PRO A 220 -53.76 2.92 -26.71
CA PRO A 220 -54.78 3.11 -25.67
C PRO A 220 -54.30 3.76 -24.37
N VAL A 221 -53.01 3.64 -24.06
CA VAL A 221 -52.38 4.30 -22.90
C VAL A 221 -51.26 5.27 -23.28
N ASN A 222 -50.96 5.37 -24.58
CA ASN A 222 -49.88 6.19 -25.13
C ASN A 222 -48.53 5.97 -24.44
N ASP A 223 -48.20 4.72 -24.11
CA ASP A 223 -46.94 4.31 -23.49
C ASP A 223 -46.46 2.97 -24.08
N TRP A 224 -45.21 2.61 -23.82
CA TRP A 224 -44.66 1.32 -24.18
C TRP A 224 -45.30 0.21 -23.35
N ALA A 225 -45.95 -0.73 -24.02
CA ALA A 225 -46.55 -1.89 -23.38
C ALA A 225 -45.91 -3.19 -23.89
N MET A 226 -45.73 -4.12 -22.97
CA MET A 226 -45.37 -5.50 -23.22
C MET A 226 -46.55 -6.37 -22.79
N PHE A 227 -46.74 -7.49 -23.48
CA PHE A 227 -47.82 -8.41 -23.16
C PHE A 227 -47.30 -9.83 -23.03
N ILE A 228 -47.87 -10.58 -22.09
CA ILE A 228 -47.72 -12.02 -22.00
C ILE A 228 -49.11 -12.64 -22.07
N GLY A 229 -49.26 -13.74 -22.79
CA GLY A 229 -50.57 -14.37 -22.94
C GLY A 229 -50.50 -15.78 -23.46
N GLY A 230 -51.59 -16.50 -23.31
CA GLY A 230 -51.69 -17.91 -23.66
C GLY A 230 -53.11 -18.29 -24.04
N PRO A 231 -53.29 -19.49 -24.63
CA PRO A 231 -54.58 -19.92 -25.10
C PRO A 231 -55.48 -20.34 -23.94
N LEU A 232 -56.77 -20.05 -24.07
CA LEU A 232 -57.82 -20.57 -23.23
C LEU A 232 -58.49 -21.70 -24.00
N MET A 233 -58.34 -22.92 -23.49
CA MET A 233 -58.81 -24.15 -24.14
C MET A 233 -59.93 -24.77 -23.31
N ASP A 234 -60.91 -25.39 -23.96
CA ASP A 234 -61.88 -26.21 -23.26
C ASP A 234 -61.31 -27.61 -22.93
N ASN A 235 -62.08 -28.41 -22.18
CA ASN A 235 -61.67 -29.77 -21.79
C ASN A 235 -61.44 -30.73 -22.98
N ASN A 236 -61.89 -30.38 -24.19
CA ASN A 236 -61.68 -31.15 -25.42
C ASN A 236 -60.49 -30.61 -26.24
N GLY A 237 -59.78 -29.61 -25.73
CA GLY A 237 -58.68 -28.93 -26.44
C GLY A 237 -59.15 -27.94 -27.51
N GLN A 238 -60.42 -27.54 -27.52
CA GLN A 238 -60.92 -26.51 -28.43
C GLN A 238 -60.50 -25.12 -27.94
N TYR A 239 -59.91 -24.33 -28.83
CA TYR A 239 -59.55 -22.94 -28.57
C TYR A 239 -60.79 -22.06 -28.42
N LEU A 240 -60.94 -21.45 -27.24
CA LEU A 240 -62.06 -20.57 -26.91
C LEU A 240 -61.67 -19.08 -26.98
N GLY A 241 -60.38 -18.77 -26.87
CA GLY A 241 -59.85 -17.41 -26.83
C GLY A 241 -58.46 -17.37 -26.20
N SER A 242 -57.97 -16.18 -25.85
CA SER A 242 -56.69 -16.00 -25.17
C SER A 242 -56.85 -15.16 -23.90
N LEU A 243 -56.05 -15.52 -22.91
CA LEU A 243 -55.76 -14.69 -21.74
C LEU A 243 -54.50 -13.88 -22.03
N ALA A 244 -54.56 -12.57 -21.85
CA ALA A 244 -53.41 -11.68 -21.98
C ALA A 244 -53.24 -10.81 -20.74
N ILE A 245 -52.00 -10.52 -20.37
CA ILE A 245 -51.64 -9.63 -19.27
C ILE A 245 -50.70 -8.58 -19.84
N ARG A 246 -51.08 -7.31 -19.70
CA ARG A 246 -50.19 -6.18 -19.97
C ARG A 246 -49.23 -5.99 -18.80
N LEU A 247 -47.93 -6.03 -19.08
CA LEU A 247 -46.90 -5.77 -18.09
C LEU A 247 -46.59 -4.26 -18.04
N SER A 248 -46.62 -3.69 -16.84
CA SER A 248 -46.17 -2.32 -16.61
C SER A 248 -44.66 -2.24 -16.66
N ARG A 249 -44.15 -1.18 -17.30
CA ARG A 249 -42.73 -0.80 -17.29
C ARG A 249 -42.15 -0.59 -15.90
N SER A 250 -42.95 -0.04 -14.98
CA SER A 250 -42.49 0.23 -13.60
C SER A 250 -41.97 -1.03 -12.89
N VAL A 251 -42.48 -2.21 -13.23
CA VAL A 251 -42.06 -3.47 -12.62
C VAL A 251 -40.66 -3.88 -13.10
N ILE A 252 -40.41 -3.83 -14.41
CA ILE A 252 -39.11 -4.20 -14.98
C ILE A 252 -38.05 -3.16 -14.59
N ASP A 253 -38.40 -1.87 -14.65
CA ASP A 253 -37.53 -0.79 -14.19
C ASP A 253 -37.20 -0.97 -12.70
N GLY A 254 -38.17 -1.30 -11.85
CA GLY A 254 -37.94 -1.57 -10.43
C GLY A 254 -36.99 -2.74 -10.15
N LEU A 255 -37.04 -3.81 -10.97
CA LEU A 255 -36.15 -4.97 -10.84
C LEU A 255 -34.70 -4.66 -11.26
N ILE A 256 -34.51 -3.74 -12.20
CA ILE A 256 -33.20 -3.43 -12.78
C ILE A 256 -32.53 -2.21 -12.15
N GLN A 257 -33.31 -1.23 -11.71
CA GLN A 257 -32.83 0.04 -11.17
C GLN A 257 -32.46 -0.03 -9.68
N ASP A 258 -32.63 -1.17 -9.02
CA ASP A 258 -32.05 -1.38 -7.68
C ASP A 258 -30.52 -1.32 -7.77
N ARG A 259 -29.92 -0.29 -7.18
CA ARG A 259 -28.48 -0.02 -7.23
C ARG A 259 -27.77 -0.33 -5.92
N THR A 260 -28.43 -1.03 -5.00
CA THR A 260 -27.85 -1.45 -3.73
C THR A 260 -26.58 -2.26 -3.99
N GLY A 261 -25.46 -1.86 -3.36
CA GLY A 261 -24.15 -2.50 -3.53
C GLY A 261 -23.40 -2.22 -4.86
N MET A 262 -23.98 -1.47 -5.79
CA MET A 262 -23.32 -1.10 -7.07
C MET A 262 -22.52 0.20 -6.97
N GLY A 263 -22.87 1.05 -6.01
CA GLY A 263 -22.31 2.39 -5.81
C GLY A 263 -22.70 3.41 -6.89
N GLU A 264 -21.96 4.50 -6.99
CA GLU A 264 -22.47 5.76 -7.54
C GLU A 264 -22.53 5.85 -9.07
N THR A 265 -21.63 5.15 -9.77
CA THR A 265 -21.43 5.22 -11.23
C THR A 265 -21.91 3.97 -11.96
N PHE A 266 -22.10 2.85 -11.26
CA PHE A 266 -22.64 1.64 -11.87
C PHE A 266 -24.17 1.73 -12.03
N GLU A 267 -24.64 1.36 -13.21
CA GLU A 267 -26.05 1.13 -13.52
C GLU A 267 -26.22 -0.16 -14.32
N SER A 268 -27.38 -0.79 -14.19
CA SER A 268 -27.82 -1.91 -15.03
C SER A 268 -28.97 -1.45 -15.91
N TYR A 269 -29.03 -1.96 -17.14
CA TYR A 269 -30.14 -1.71 -18.05
C TYR A 269 -30.35 -2.90 -19.00
N LEU A 270 -31.55 -2.98 -19.57
CA LEU A 270 -31.95 -4.02 -20.52
C LEU A 270 -31.98 -3.48 -21.95
N ILE A 271 -31.64 -4.35 -22.88
CA ILE A 271 -31.76 -4.11 -24.32
C ILE A 271 -32.56 -5.24 -24.97
N GLY A 272 -33.23 -4.95 -26.08
CA GLY A 272 -33.96 -5.92 -26.88
C GLY A 272 -33.78 -5.68 -28.37
N ARG A 273 -33.78 -6.76 -29.15
CA ARG A 273 -33.59 -6.71 -30.61
C ARG A 273 -34.80 -6.08 -31.32
N VAL A 274 -34.54 -5.23 -32.31
CA VAL A 274 -35.56 -4.60 -33.18
C VAL A 274 -35.13 -4.72 -34.64
N GLY A 275 -35.59 -5.78 -35.32
CA GLY A 275 -35.21 -6.10 -36.71
C GLY A 275 -33.80 -6.70 -36.83
N ASP A 276 -33.18 -6.57 -38.01
CA ASP A 276 -31.85 -7.11 -38.27
C ASP A 276 -30.76 -6.17 -37.75
N ASN A 277 -30.00 -6.62 -36.74
CA ASN A 277 -28.84 -5.93 -36.14
C ASN A 277 -29.08 -4.57 -35.48
N ARG A 278 -30.28 -4.30 -34.95
CA ARG A 278 -30.51 -3.13 -34.10
C ARG A 278 -31.06 -3.55 -32.75
N ALA A 279 -30.64 -2.86 -31.69
CA ALA A 279 -31.20 -3.00 -30.36
C ALA A 279 -31.77 -1.67 -29.88
N GLN A 280 -32.75 -1.75 -29.00
CA GLN A 280 -33.32 -0.62 -28.28
C GLN A 280 -33.36 -0.91 -26.79
N LEU A 281 -33.40 0.13 -25.97
CA LEU A 281 -33.56 0.01 -24.53
C LEU A 281 -34.90 -0.64 -24.19
N ARG A 282 -34.89 -1.50 -23.17
CA ARG A 282 -36.04 -2.20 -22.57
C ARG A 282 -36.25 -1.84 -21.09
N SER A 283 -35.34 -1.04 -20.55
CA SER A 283 -35.46 -0.37 -19.27
C SER A 283 -34.92 1.06 -19.39
N ASP A 284 -35.30 1.91 -18.46
CA ASP A 284 -34.69 3.23 -18.35
C ASP A 284 -33.26 3.16 -17.80
N ARG A 285 -32.48 4.18 -18.18
CA ARG A 285 -31.15 4.44 -17.62
C ARG A 285 -31.22 5.65 -16.71
N VAL A 286 -30.66 5.49 -15.51
CA VAL A 286 -30.77 6.49 -14.44
C VAL A 286 -29.57 7.44 -14.48
N ILE A 287 -28.36 6.94 -14.78
CA ILE A 287 -27.13 7.73 -14.72
C ILE A 287 -26.91 8.48 -16.02
N VAL A 288 -26.81 7.76 -17.14
CA VAL A 288 -26.51 8.37 -18.45
C VAL A 288 -27.76 8.94 -19.12
N LYS A 289 -28.94 8.80 -18.49
CA LYS A 289 -30.27 9.17 -18.98
C LYS A 289 -30.60 8.51 -20.33
N GLY A 290 -31.59 7.62 -20.32
CA GLY A 290 -32.09 6.96 -21.52
C GLY A 290 -33.46 6.36 -21.24
N LYS A 291 -34.32 6.35 -22.26
CA LYS A 291 -35.71 5.89 -22.18
C LYS A 291 -35.89 4.58 -22.92
N VAL A 292 -36.83 3.75 -22.45
CA VAL A 292 -37.31 2.58 -23.21
C VAL A 292 -37.63 2.97 -24.67
N GLY A 293 -37.13 2.19 -25.62
CA GLY A 293 -37.27 2.45 -27.06
C GLY A 293 -36.12 3.23 -27.69
N ASP A 294 -35.27 3.89 -26.91
CA ASP A 294 -34.09 4.59 -27.46
C ASP A 294 -33.13 3.56 -28.11
N PRO A 295 -32.53 3.88 -29.28
CA PRO A 295 -31.60 2.99 -29.95
C PRO A 295 -30.33 2.78 -29.13
N LYS A 296 -29.82 1.55 -29.10
CA LYS A 296 -28.54 1.20 -28.48
C LYS A 296 -27.69 0.38 -29.45
N THR A 297 -26.44 0.81 -29.60
CA THR A 297 -25.40 0.16 -30.39
C THR A 297 -24.14 -0.03 -29.54
N GLY A 298 -23.25 -0.93 -29.94
CA GLY A 298 -21.99 -1.17 -29.26
C GLY A 298 -21.52 -2.62 -29.38
N THR A 299 -20.23 -2.86 -29.13
CA THR A 299 -19.63 -4.21 -29.16
C THR A 299 -20.30 -5.19 -28.18
N ASP A 300 -20.72 -4.68 -27.02
CA ASP A 300 -21.51 -5.36 -26.00
C ASP A 300 -22.89 -5.78 -26.54
N VAL A 301 -23.56 -4.88 -27.27
CA VAL A 301 -24.85 -5.15 -27.90
C VAL A 301 -24.71 -6.25 -28.96
N ASP A 302 -23.73 -6.12 -29.86
CA ASP A 302 -23.51 -7.09 -30.93
C ASP A 302 -23.17 -8.47 -30.36
N ALA A 303 -22.39 -8.52 -29.28
CA ALA A 303 -22.09 -9.75 -28.57
C ALA A 303 -23.34 -10.40 -27.99
N ILE A 304 -24.19 -9.64 -27.28
CA ILE A 304 -25.48 -10.12 -26.75
C ILE A 304 -26.37 -10.66 -27.87
N LEU A 305 -26.52 -9.91 -28.97
CA LEU A 305 -27.37 -10.30 -30.10
C LEU A 305 -26.86 -11.57 -30.80
N SER A 306 -25.56 -11.85 -30.71
CA SER A 306 -24.93 -13.11 -31.14
C SER A 306 -24.99 -14.24 -30.11
N GLY A 307 -25.63 -14.01 -28.96
CA GLY A 307 -25.76 -14.98 -27.86
C GLY A 307 -24.54 -15.10 -26.95
N LYS A 308 -23.58 -14.16 -27.03
CA LYS A 308 -22.36 -14.18 -26.23
C LYS A 308 -22.54 -13.41 -24.94
N SER A 309 -21.93 -13.94 -23.89
CA SER A 309 -21.73 -13.26 -22.61
C SER A 309 -20.30 -12.78 -22.50
N GLY A 310 -20.06 -11.75 -21.70
CA GLY A 310 -18.71 -11.31 -21.47
C GLY A 310 -18.59 -10.13 -20.53
N GLN A 311 -17.34 -9.77 -20.34
CA GLN A 311 -16.91 -8.61 -19.61
C GLN A 311 -15.88 -7.89 -20.48
N GLU A 312 -15.98 -6.58 -20.57
CA GLU A 312 -15.00 -5.76 -21.27
C GLU A 312 -14.73 -4.47 -20.51
N VAL A 313 -13.49 -3.98 -20.60
CA VAL A 313 -13.11 -2.65 -20.17
C VAL A 313 -12.89 -1.83 -21.42
N LYS A 314 -13.73 -0.83 -21.66
CA LYS A 314 -13.62 0.03 -22.83
C LYS A 314 -13.86 1.48 -22.48
N MET A 315 -13.29 2.37 -23.27
CA MET A 315 -13.54 3.80 -23.17
C MET A 315 -14.99 4.10 -23.53
N GLY A 316 -15.68 4.88 -22.70
CA GLY A 316 -17.05 5.32 -22.94
C GLY A 316 -17.13 6.25 -24.15
N GLU A 317 -18.12 6.01 -25.02
CA GLU A 317 -18.28 6.75 -26.28
C GLU A 317 -18.52 8.26 -26.09
N PHE A 318 -19.08 8.68 -24.95
CA PHE A 318 -19.53 10.06 -24.73
C PHE A 318 -18.72 10.82 -23.67
N ASP A 319 -18.37 10.16 -22.58
CA ASP A 319 -17.64 10.75 -21.45
C ASP A 319 -16.13 10.49 -21.50
N LYS A 320 -15.68 9.64 -22.43
CA LYS A 320 -14.27 9.26 -22.60
C LYS A 320 -13.64 8.61 -21.36
N LEU A 321 -14.44 8.20 -20.39
CA LEU A 321 -13.98 7.50 -19.18
C LEU A 321 -13.90 6.01 -19.45
N PHE A 322 -12.96 5.31 -18.83
CA PHE A 322 -12.94 3.85 -18.91
C PHE A 322 -14.13 3.25 -18.15
N LYS A 323 -14.86 2.38 -18.84
CA LYS A 323 -16.05 1.71 -18.31
C LYS A 323 -15.84 0.22 -18.24
N GLN A 324 -16.08 -0.32 -17.07
CA GLN A 324 -16.24 -1.75 -16.89
C GLN A 324 -17.66 -2.11 -17.29
N THR A 325 -17.79 -2.95 -18.31
CA THR A 325 -19.09 -3.43 -18.82
C THR A 325 -19.18 -4.93 -18.62
N PHE A 326 -20.30 -5.38 -18.05
CA PHE A 326 -20.71 -6.77 -17.97
C PHE A 326 -21.96 -6.95 -18.82
N TYR A 327 -21.99 -7.99 -19.64
CA TYR A 327 -23.13 -8.24 -20.52
C TYR A 327 -23.46 -9.72 -20.65
N ASN A 328 -24.75 -10.01 -20.62
CA ASN A 328 -25.28 -11.35 -20.80
C ASN A 328 -26.59 -11.31 -21.61
N PRO A 329 -26.84 -12.29 -22.50
CA PRO A 329 -28.18 -12.53 -22.99
C PRO A 329 -29.08 -13.00 -21.84
N VAL A 330 -30.34 -12.57 -21.87
CA VAL A 330 -31.38 -12.94 -20.90
C VAL A 330 -32.28 -13.97 -21.57
N GLN A 331 -32.44 -15.13 -20.93
CA GLN A 331 -33.23 -16.24 -21.45
C GLN A 331 -34.72 -16.02 -21.12
N ILE A 332 -35.42 -15.31 -22.00
CA ILE A 332 -36.88 -15.15 -21.93
C ILE A 332 -37.47 -15.75 -23.20
N ALA A 333 -38.52 -16.57 -23.06
CA ALA A 333 -39.20 -17.19 -24.19
C ALA A 333 -39.67 -16.12 -25.20
N ASP A 334 -39.42 -16.36 -26.48
CA ASP A 334 -39.81 -15.49 -27.62
C ASP A 334 -39.15 -14.11 -27.68
N LEU A 335 -38.29 -13.74 -26.71
CA LEU A 335 -37.58 -12.47 -26.67
C LEU A 335 -36.07 -12.65 -26.84
N GLN A 336 -35.44 -11.72 -27.57
CA GLN A 336 -33.98 -11.61 -27.63
C GLN A 336 -33.54 -10.39 -26.83
N TRP A 337 -33.46 -10.58 -25.51
CA TRP A 337 -33.05 -9.54 -24.57
C TRP A 337 -31.62 -9.76 -24.07
N GLY A 338 -31.01 -8.66 -23.64
CA GLY A 338 -29.74 -8.67 -22.94
C GLY A 338 -29.76 -7.72 -21.76
N ILE A 339 -28.95 -8.04 -20.76
CA ILE A 339 -28.66 -7.17 -19.64
C ILE A 339 -27.25 -6.63 -19.79
N ILE A 340 -27.07 -5.35 -19.52
CA ILE A 340 -25.78 -4.67 -19.49
C ILE A 340 -25.66 -3.98 -18.13
N THR A 341 -24.58 -4.26 -17.41
CA THR A 341 -24.16 -3.46 -16.25
C THR A 341 -22.90 -2.69 -16.63
N VAL A 342 -22.91 -1.37 -16.42
CA VAL A 342 -21.79 -0.50 -16.77
C VAL A 342 -21.53 0.50 -15.66
N GLY A 343 -20.26 0.74 -15.35
CA GLY A 343 -19.81 1.77 -14.39
C GLY A 343 -18.40 2.23 -14.68
N THR A 344 -17.92 3.26 -13.98
CA THR A 344 -16.57 3.78 -14.19
C THR A 344 -15.53 2.88 -13.54
N ALA A 345 -14.43 2.70 -14.25
CA ALA A 345 -13.20 2.07 -13.78
C ALA A 345 -12.73 2.66 -12.43
N GLN A 346 -12.74 3.99 -12.33
CA GLN A 346 -12.35 4.73 -11.13
C GLN A 346 -13.09 4.27 -9.87
N GLN A 347 -14.40 4.03 -9.96
CA GLN A 347 -15.17 3.68 -8.78
C GLN A 347 -14.72 2.34 -8.19
N GLN A 348 -14.26 1.42 -9.03
CA GLN A 348 -13.85 0.09 -8.60
C GLN A 348 -12.74 0.13 -7.55
N ILE A 349 -11.82 1.09 -7.69
CA ILE A 349 -10.71 1.30 -6.76
C ILE A 349 -11.18 2.03 -5.50
N THR A 350 -12.01 3.07 -5.64
CA THR A 350 -12.48 3.86 -4.49
C THR A 350 -13.46 3.10 -3.59
N THR A 351 -14.28 2.20 -4.14
CA THR A 351 -15.21 1.37 -3.34
C THR A 351 -14.46 0.29 -2.56
N GLY A 352 -13.38 -0.29 -3.11
CA GLY A 352 -12.50 -1.23 -2.38
C GLY A 352 -11.91 -0.62 -1.09
N GLN A 353 -11.81 0.70 -1.00
CA GLN A 353 -11.31 1.40 0.18
C GLN A 353 -12.37 1.73 1.23
N GLN A 354 -13.64 1.86 0.84
CA GLN A 354 -14.70 2.21 1.79
C GLN A 354 -15.04 1.08 2.76
N ASN A 355 -14.69 -0.16 2.43
CA ASN A 355 -14.85 -1.33 3.31
C ASN A 355 -13.82 -1.38 4.46
N GLN A 356 -12.83 -0.48 4.50
CA GLN A 356 -11.83 -0.37 5.59
C GLN A 356 -12.13 0.79 6.57
N LYS A 357 -13.40 1.11 6.82
CA LYS A 357 -13.76 2.10 7.86
C LYS A 357 -13.54 1.53 9.26
N GLY A 358 -12.32 1.73 9.77
CA GLY A 358 -11.95 1.40 11.15
C GLY A 358 -10.86 2.29 11.75
N GLU A 359 -9.84 2.67 10.98
CA GLU A 359 -8.72 3.47 11.52
C GLU A 359 -8.22 4.50 10.49
N SER A 360 -8.37 5.78 10.82
CA SER A 360 -7.65 6.96 10.29
C SER A 360 -6.95 6.85 8.90
N GLY A 361 -7.72 6.93 7.81
CA GLY A 361 -7.23 7.27 6.46
C GLY A 361 -7.53 6.21 5.38
N ASP A 362 -7.75 6.66 4.15
CA ASP A 362 -7.81 5.80 2.96
C ASP A 362 -6.44 5.11 2.75
N PHE A 363 -6.41 3.87 2.25
CA PHE A 363 -5.18 3.06 2.03
C PHE A 363 -4.05 3.85 1.35
N PHE A 364 -4.35 4.71 0.36
CA PHE A 364 -3.33 5.52 -0.30
C PHE A 364 -2.72 6.58 0.64
N HIS A 365 -3.51 7.14 1.56
CA HIS A 365 -3.01 8.06 2.57
C HIS A 365 -2.08 7.34 3.56
N GLN A 366 -2.45 6.13 3.99
CA GLN A 366 -1.62 5.33 4.90
C GLN A 366 -0.31 4.92 4.24
N PHE A 367 -0.38 4.41 3.00
CA PHE A 367 0.79 4.06 2.20
C PHE A 367 1.70 5.28 1.99
N ALA A 368 1.13 6.42 1.61
CA ALA A 368 1.90 7.63 1.42
C ALA A 368 2.59 8.11 2.69
N LYS A 369 1.91 8.02 3.84
CA LYS A 369 2.47 8.41 5.14
C LYS A 369 3.60 7.48 5.59
N GLU A 370 3.46 6.17 5.39
CA GLU A 370 4.46 5.17 5.77
C GLU A 370 5.77 5.36 4.99
N TYR A 371 5.67 5.62 3.69
CA TYR A 371 6.82 5.74 2.79
C TYR A 371 7.26 7.19 2.51
N GLY A 372 6.60 8.18 3.12
CA GLY A 372 6.91 9.61 2.92
C GLY A 372 6.64 10.12 1.50
N ILE A 373 5.69 9.52 0.79
CA ILE A 373 5.37 9.84 -0.60
C ILE A 373 4.51 11.12 -0.65
N PRO A 374 4.95 12.19 -1.34
CA PRO A 374 4.20 13.46 -1.37
C PRO A 374 2.87 13.37 -2.13
N ASP A 375 2.83 12.59 -3.20
CA ASP A 375 1.66 12.47 -4.06
C ASP A 375 1.64 11.10 -4.76
N ILE A 376 0.46 10.48 -4.79
CA ILE A 376 0.15 9.25 -5.50
C ILE A 376 -0.90 9.58 -6.54
N LEU A 377 -0.62 9.24 -7.79
CA LEU A 377 -1.48 9.48 -8.94
C LEU A 377 -1.93 8.14 -9.54
N LEU A 378 -3.23 8.03 -9.82
CA LEU A 378 -3.77 6.97 -10.66
C LEU A 378 -4.21 7.57 -11.98
N ILE A 379 -3.71 6.98 -13.06
CA ILE A 379 -3.81 7.52 -14.40
C ILE A 379 -4.48 6.48 -15.29
N GLU A 380 -5.55 6.87 -15.99
CA GLU A 380 -6.21 6.02 -16.97
C GLU A 380 -5.28 5.75 -18.18
N PRO A 381 -5.48 4.66 -18.94
CA PRO A 381 -4.64 4.31 -20.09
C PRO A 381 -4.58 5.38 -21.20
N ASP A 382 -5.59 6.25 -21.29
CA ASP A 382 -5.64 7.39 -22.21
C ASP A 382 -4.98 8.66 -21.64
N GLY A 383 -4.42 8.59 -20.44
CA GLY A 383 -3.65 9.64 -19.78
C GLY A 383 -4.43 10.51 -18.81
N VAL A 384 -5.73 10.29 -18.58
CA VAL A 384 -6.48 11.10 -17.60
C VAL A 384 -6.04 10.75 -16.17
N VAL A 385 -5.63 11.76 -15.41
CA VAL A 385 -5.31 11.61 -13.98
C VAL A 385 -6.62 11.67 -13.19
N PHE A 386 -7.21 10.52 -12.87
CA PHE A 386 -8.51 10.45 -12.21
C PHE A 386 -8.41 10.43 -10.68
N TYR A 387 -7.21 10.19 -10.13
CA TYR A 387 -6.91 10.27 -8.70
C TYR A 387 -5.55 10.95 -8.47
N SER A 388 -5.49 11.86 -7.50
CA SER A 388 -4.26 12.43 -6.95
C SER A 388 -4.46 12.62 -5.45
N LEU A 389 -3.49 12.17 -4.66
CA LEU A 389 -3.49 12.35 -3.21
C LEU A 389 -3.37 13.84 -2.84
N ALA A 390 -2.48 14.57 -3.51
CA ALA A 390 -2.25 15.99 -3.25
C ALA A 390 -3.28 16.91 -3.93
N ARG A 391 -4.11 16.38 -4.85
CA ARG A 391 -5.11 17.13 -5.64
C ARG A 391 -4.55 18.39 -6.30
N ARG A 392 -3.37 18.25 -6.91
CA ARG A 392 -2.70 19.33 -7.66
C ARG A 392 -3.40 19.60 -9.00
N PRO A 393 -3.04 20.69 -9.72
CA PRO A 393 -3.64 21.05 -11.00
C PRO A 393 -3.51 20.02 -12.15
N ASP A 394 -2.74 18.94 -11.96
CA ASP A 394 -2.68 17.77 -12.83
C ASP A 394 -3.83 16.78 -12.59
N TYR A 395 -4.49 16.83 -11.44
CA TYR A 395 -5.75 16.12 -11.19
C TYR A 395 -6.82 16.51 -12.22
N GLN A 396 -7.52 15.51 -12.76
CA GLN A 396 -8.50 15.64 -13.86
C GLN A 396 -7.95 16.23 -15.16
N SER A 397 -6.62 16.25 -15.33
CA SER A 397 -5.97 16.61 -16.59
C SER A 397 -5.53 15.38 -17.37
N ASN A 398 -5.17 15.55 -18.65
CA ASN A 398 -4.70 14.46 -19.49
C ASN A 398 -3.19 14.58 -19.80
N LEU A 399 -2.43 13.51 -19.56
CA LEU A 399 -0.98 13.42 -19.73
C LEU A 399 -0.52 13.10 -21.17
N ILE A 400 -1.44 12.94 -22.12
CA ILE A 400 -1.16 12.75 -23.56
C ILE A 400 -1.48 14.02 -24.35
N ASN A 401 -2.64 14.63 -24.14
CA ASN A 401 -3.13 15.75 -24.94
C ASN A 401 -3.46 17.01 -24.12
N GLY A 402 -3.24 16.99 -22.81
CA GLY A 402 -3.45 18.12 -21.91
C GLY A 402 -2.19 18.96 -21.64
N PRO A 403 -2.28 19.92 -20.70
CA PRO A 403 -1.21 20.90 -20.44
C PRO A 403 0.10 20.28 -19.94
N TYR A 404 0.04 19.09 -19.33
CA TYR A 404 1.22 18.39 -18.79
C TYR A 404 1.74 17.29 -19.72
N ALA A 405 1.27 17.22 -20.97
CA ALA A 405 1.70 16.17 -21.91
C ALA A 405 3.21 16.13 -22.16
N ASN A 406 3.86 17.30 -22.17
CA ASN A 406 5.29 17.44 -22.37
C ASN A 406 6.12 17.40 -21.08
N SER A 407 5.49 17.34 -19.91
CA SER A 407 6.18 17.20 -18.63
C SER A 407 6.92 15.87 -18.52
N ASN A 408 7.85 15.75 -17.58
CA ASN A 408 8.51 14.49 -17.29
C ASN A 408 7.51 13.39 -16.87
N LEU A 409 6.47 13.70 -16.09
CA LEU A 409 5.40 12.75 -15.77
C LEU A 409 4.66 12.27 -17.03
N GLY A 410 4.30 13.18 -17.94
CA GLY A 410 3.61 12.82 -19.20
C GLY A 410 4.47 11.94 -20.11
N ARG A 411 5.78 12.20 -20.19
CA ARG A 411 6.72 11.35 -20.93
C ARG A 411 6.91 9.99 -20.26
N LEU A 412 6.99 9.94 -18.93
CA LEU A 412 7.09 8.70 -18.16
C LEU A 412 5.85 7.84 -18.36
N PHE A 413 4.65 8.43 -18.26
CA PHE A 413 3.38 7.75 -18.47
C PHE A 413 3.34 7.03 -19.83
N ARG A 414 3.67 7.73 -20.93
CA ARG A 414 3.73 7.10 -22.26
C ARG A 414 4.75 5.96 -22.30
N LYS A 415 5.95 6.18 -21.73
CA LYS A 415 7.01 5.17 -21.69
C LYS A 415 6.58 3.89 -20.96
N VAL A 416 5.97 3.99 -19.78
CA VAL A 416 5.57 2.81 -18.99
C VAL A 416 4.34 2.12 -19.58
N ARG A 417 3.37 2.88 -20.09
CA ARG A 417 2.19 2.35 -20.76
C ARG A 417 2.57 1.56 -22.01
N ASP A 418 3.39 2.14 -22.89
CA ASP A 418 3.76 1.51 -24.16
C ASP A 418 4.71 0.33 -23.95
N ALA A 419 5.61 0.42 -22.96
CA ALA A 419 6.55 -0.64 -22.64
C ALA A 419 5.96 -1.75 -21.75
N LYS A 420 4.78 -1.55 -21.15
CA LYS A 420 4.10 -2.48 -20.22
C LYS A 420 5.01 -2.96 -19.07
N ARG A 421 5.89 -2.08 -18.58
CA ARG A 421 6.82 -2.35 -17.47
C ARG A 421 7.04 -1.10 -16.60
N PRO A 422 7.37 -1.27 -15.31
CA PRO A 422 7.69 -0.15 -14.45
C PRO A 422 8.84 0.71 -14.99
N GLY A 423 8.83 1.98 -14.63
CA GLY A 423 9.85 2.92 -15.03
C GLY A 423 9.92 4.12 -14.10
N SER A 424 10.96 4.91 -14.29
CA SER A 424 11.15 6.16 -13.58
C SER A 424 11.71 7.23 -14.49
N ILE A 425 11.64 8.48 -14.05
CA ILE A 425 12.20 9.62 -14.74
C ILE A 425 12.82 10.60 -13.74
N ASP A 426 13.94 11.20 -14.15
CA ASP A 426 14.70 12.17 -13.36
C ASP A 426 13.92 13.49 -13.15
N PHE A 427 14.45 14.33 -12.26
CA PHE A 427 13.93 15.63 -11.89
C PHE A 427 13.84 16.58 -13.08
N GLU A 428 12.69 17.23 -13.21
CA GLU A 428 12.45 18.37 -14.08
C GLU A 428 11.50 19.34 -13.36
N VAL A 429 11.51 20.61 -13.77
CA VAL A 429 10.53 21.60 -13.29
C VAL A 429 9.14 21.10 -13.64
N TYR A 430 8.30 20.89 -12.62
CA TYR A 430 6.95 20.38 -12.80
C TYR A 430 5.92 21.45 -12.43
N SER A 431 5.23 21.98 -13.44
CA SER A 431 4.31 23.10 -13.28
C SER A 431 3.10 22.81 -12.38
N ALA A 432 2.63 21.56 -12.34
CA ALA A 432 1.54 21.18 -11.43
C ALA A 432 1.97 21.19 -9.95
N ASN A 433 3.27 21.04 -9.66
CA ASN A 433 3.82 21.17 -8.30
C ASN A 433 4.44 22.54 -8.08
N SER A 434 3.73 23.63 -8.40
CA SER A 434 4.20 25.02 -8.20
C SER A 434 5.57 25.32 -8.82
N ASN A 435 5.90 24.68 -9.96
CA ASN A 435 7.20 24.73 -10.62
C ASN A 435 8.37 24.22 -9.76
N GLU A 436 8.09 23.38 -8.76
CA GLU A 436 9.15 22.69 -8.02
C GLU A 436 9.68 21.47 -8.79
N PRO A 437 10.97 21.14 -8.65
CA PRO A 437 11.56 20.00 -9.31
C PRO A 437 10.93 18.72 -8.79
N SER A 438 10.41 17.91 -9.71
CA SER A 438 9.75 16.66 -9.35
C SER A 438 10.33 15.54 -10.20
N ALA A 439 10.58 14.39 -9.58
CA ALA A 439 10.91 13.15 -10.25
C ALA A 439 9.81 12.12 -9.96
N PHE A 440 9.63 11.15 -10.84
CA PHE A 440 8.50 10.22 -10.74
C PHE A 440 8.93 8.78 -10.96
N VAL A 441 8.26 7.87 -10.25
CA VAL A 441 8.26 6.43 -10.50
C VAL A 441 6.84 6.05 -10.90
N ALA A 442 6.70 5.19 -11.91
CA ALA A 442 5.41 4.73 -12.38
C ALA A 442 5.41 3.24 -12.71
N SER A 443 4.32 2.55 -12.38
CA SER A 443 4.06 1.15 -12.72
C SER A 443 2.77 1.04 -13.52
N PRO A 444 2.76 0.36 -14.68
CA PRO A 444 1.55 0.06 -15.40
C PRO A 444 0.88 -1.21 -14.84
N ILE A 445 -0.40 -1.10 -14.48
CA ILE A 445 -1.20 -2.26 -14.10
C ILE A 445 -1.71 -2.90 -15.38
N VAL A 446 -1.28 -4.16 -15.59
CA VAL A 446 -1.60 -4.92 -16.81
C VAL A 446 -2.57 -6.06 -16.49
N SER A 447 -3.66 -6.15 -17.26
CA SER A 447 -4.62 -7.24 -17.21
C SER A 447 -5.04 -7.66 -18.62
N GLY A 448 -5.13 -8.96 -18.89
CA GLY A 448 -5.43 -9.47 -20.24
C GLY A 448 -4.41 -9.07 -21.32
N GLY A 449 -3.19 -8.68 -20.91
CA GLY A 449 -2.16 -8.16 -21.81
C GLY A 449 -2.29 -6.66 -22.12
N GLU A 450 -3.33 -5.97 -21.66
CA GLU A 450 -3.54 -4.53 -21.84
C GLU A 450 -3.31 -3.74 -20.55
N VAL A 451 -2.89 -2.49 -20.68
CA VAL A 451 -2.73 -1.60 -19.53
C VAL A 451 -4.11 -1.11 -19.13
N ILE A 452 -4.55 -1.44 -17.92
CA ILE A 452 -5.85 -0.99 -17.38
C ILE A 452 -5.72 0.35 -16.65
N MET A 453 -4.54 0.65 -16.09
CA MET A 453 -4.20 1.96 -15.52
C MET A 453 -2.69 2.06 -15.26
N VAL A 454 -2.21 3.24 -14.90
CA VAL A 454 -0.84 3.47 -14.45
C VAL A 454 -0.89 4.12 -13.06
N VAL A 455 -0.15 3.53 -12.12
CA VAL A 455 0.13 4.11 -10.83
C VAL A 455 1.42 4.91 -10.96
N ALA A 456 1.44 6.16 -10.51
CA ALA A 456 2.65 6.96 -10.43
C ALA A 456 2.75 7.64 -9.06
N PHE A 457 3.96 7.86 -8.59
CA PHE A 457 4.16 8.71 -7.42
C PHE A 457 5.42 9.57 -7.55
N GLN A 458 5.39 10.69 -6.83
CA GLN A 458 6.51 11.62 -6.77
C GLN A 458 7.62 11.08 -5.86
N VAL A 459 8.87 11.12 -6.32
CA VAL A 459 10.04 10.75 -5.52
C VAL A 459 10.22 11.76 -4.37
N PRO A 460 10.24 11.32 -3.11
CA PRO A 460 10.47 12.20 -1.97
C PRO A 460 11.89 12.79 -1.98
N THR A 461 12.00 14.11 -2.21
CA THR A 461 13.29 14.83 -2.13
C THR A 461 13.88 14.81 -0.73
N ASP A 462 13.03 14.82 0.29
CA ASP A 462 13.46 14.90 1.69
C ASP A 462 14.18 13.64 2.14
N SER A 463 13.75 12.45 1.67
CA SER A 463 14.44 11.19 1.96
C SER A 463 15.82 11.14 1.29
N VAL A 464 15.93 11.58 0.04
CA VAL A 464 17.22 11.69 -0.66
C VAL A 464 18.15 12.65 0.09
N ASN A 465 17.62 13.79 0.52
CA ASN A 465 18.38 14.78 1.30
C ASN A 465 18.80 14.23 2.67
N ALA A 466 17.93 13.54 3.40
CA ALA A 466 18.24 12.95 4.69
C ALA A 466 19.43 11.97 4.59
N THR A 467 19.45 11.14 3.54
CA THR A 467 20.59 10.25 3.26
C THR A 467 21.84 11.04 2.93
N MET A 468 21.77 12.02 2.03
CA MET A 468 22.94 12.78 1.59
C MET A 468 23.49 13.75 2.64
N GLN A 469 22.68 14.21 3.59
CA GLN A 469 23.07 15.19 4.60
C GLN A 469 23.58 14.57 5.91
N GLU A 470 23.56 13.25 6.07
CA GLU A 470 24.17 12.61 7.23
C GLU A 470 25.70 12.85 7.22
N ARG A 471 26.16 13.58 8.24
CA ARG A 471 27.52 14.13 8.38
C ARG A 471 28.57 13.17 8.98
N THR A 472 28.18 11.96 9.33
CA THR A 472 29.07 11.00 9.99
C THR A 472 30.33 10.77 9.14
N GLY A 473 31.50 11.10 9.70
CA GLY A 473 32.78 10.94 9.01
C GLY A 473 33.12 12.00 7.95
N LEU A 474 32.42 13.14 7.88
CA LEU A 474 32.69 14.20 6.90
C LEU A 474 33.40 15.44 7.47
N GLY A 475 33.41 15.64 8.80
CA GLY A 475 33.97 16.84 9.42
C GLY A 475 33.01 18.05 9.37
N GLN A 476 33.51 19.26 9.64
CA GLN A 476 32.69 20.48 9.71
C GLN A 476 32.40 21.08 8.34
N THR A 477 33.43 21.16 7.48
CA THR A 477 33.38 21.62 6.08
C THR A 477 33.01 20.53 5.10
N GLY A 478 32.86 19.29 5.60
CA GLY A 478 32.42 18.16 4.82
C GLY A 478 31.08 18.40 4.13
N ASP A 479 30.98 17.93 2.88
CA ASP A 479 29.80 18.08 2.03
C ASP A 479 29.62 16.83 1.19
N SER A 480 28.39 16.34 1.09
CA SER A 480 28.03 15.25 0.20
C SER A 480 26.74 15.57 -0.54
N TYR A 481 26.78 15.45 -1.86
CA TYR A 481 25.67 15.84 -2.71
C TYR A 481 25.65 15.05 -4.01
N LEU A 482 24.48 15.05 -4.65
CA LEU A 482 24.22 14.39 -5.92
C LEU A 482 24.11 15.44 -7.03
N VAL A 483 24.60 15.13 -8.23
CA VAL A 483 24.48 15.99 -9.42
C VAL A 483 23.98 15.18 -10.61
N GLY A 484 22.97 15.68 -11.31
CA GLY A 484 22.41 15.05 -12.50
C GLY A 484 23.19 15.35 -13.79
N PRO A 485 22.78 14.76 -14.91
CA PRO A 485 23.42 14.96 -16.22
C PRO A 485 23.27 16.38 -16.78
N ASP A 486 22.32 17.15 -16.26
CA ASP A 486 22.11 18.59 -16.53
C ASP A 486 23.02 19.51 -15.71
N LEU A 487 23.96 18.93 -14.95
CA LEU A 487 24.87 19.60 -14.01
C LEU A 487 24.14 20.29 -12.84
N LEU A 488 22.87 19.96 -12.59
CA LEU A 488 22.11 20.50 -11.45
C LEU A 488 22.11 19.54 -10.26
N PRO A 489 22.16 20.05 -9.02
CA PRO A 489 22.02 19.23 -7.81
C PRO A 489 20.74 18.38 -7.77
N ARG A 490 20.87 17.13 -7.34
CA ARG A 490 19.75 16.20 -7.01
C ARG A 490 19.58 15.98 -5.51
N SER A 491 20.44 16.61 -4.72
CA SER A 491 20.32 16.74 -3.27
C SER A 491 20.88 18.08 -2.82
N ASN A 492 20.58 18.46 -1.59
CA ASN A 492 20.97 19.74 -1.01
C ASN A 492 22.42 19.69 -0.48
N SER A 493 23.23 20.69 -0.85
CA SER A 493 24.54 20.92 -0.23
C SER A 493 24.41 21.35 1.22
N LEU A 494 25.31 20.85 2.07
CA LEU A 494 25.44 21.27 3.47
C LEU A 494 26.24 22.57 3.64
N GLN A 495 26.97 22.98 2.61
CA GLN A 495 27.91 24.10 2.65
C GLN A 495 27.46 25.31 1.81
N ASP A 496 26.45 25.15 0.96
CA ASP A 496 25.88 26.22 0.13
C ASP A 496 24.35 26.09 0.11
N SER A 497 23.69 26.93 0.91
CA SER A 497 22.23 26.96 1.00
C SER A 497 21.56 27.27 -0.34
N GLY A 498 22.24 27.97 -1.26
CA GLY A 498 21.73 28.28 -2.59
C GLY A 498 22.00 27.19 -3.63
N ARG A 499 22.64 26.07 -3.26
CA ARG A 499 22.77 24.85 -4.08
C ARG A 499 21.97 23.72 -3.46
N ASN A 500 20.67 23.95 -3.46
CA ASN A 500 19.64 22.96 -3.15
C ASN A 500 18.86 22.60 -4.43
N VAL A 501 18.09 21.51 -4.37
CA VAL A 501 17.32 21.01 -5.53
C VAL A 501 16.37 22.11 -6.04
N LYS A 502 15.59 22.74 -5.17
CA LYS A 502 14.60 23.74 -5.56
C LYS A 502 15.20 24.97 -6.26
N ASP A 503 16.19 25.62 -5.64
CA ASP A 503 16.79 26.86 -6.15
C ASP A 503 17.61 26.64 -7.42
N SER A 504 18.24 25.47 -7.55
CA SER A 504 19.08 25.15 -8.70
C SER A 504 18.28 25.00 -9.98
N PHE A 505 17.11 24.37 -9.93
CA PHE A 505 16.20 24.25 -11.06
C PHE A 505 15.42 25.54 -11.34
N ALA A 506 15.20 26.39 -10.33
CA ALA A 506 14.65 27.73 -10.55
C ALA A 506 15.65 28.66 -11.28
N ASN A 507 16.96 28.46 -11.06
CA ASN A 507 18.03 29.29 -11.62
C ASN A 507 19.16 28.45 -12.26
N PRO A 508 18.86 27.65 -13.31
CA PRO A 508 19.78 26.63 -13.80
C PRO A 508 21.09 27.20 -14.33
N LYS A 509 21.06 28.39 -14.96
CA LYS A 509 22.28 29.01 -15.53
C LYS A 509 23.31 29.43 -14.48
N THR A 510 22.88 29.79 -13.26
CA THR A 510 23.78 30.34 -12.22
C THR A 510 24.10 29.32 -11.12
N LYS A 511 23.37 28.21 -11.06
CA LYS A 511 23.47 27.21 -9.98
C LYS A 511 23.99 25.83 -10.42
N GLN A 512 24.44 25.69 -11.68
CA GLN A 512 25.11 24.49 -12.17
C GLN A 512 26.40 24.18 -11.42
N VAL A 513 26.66 22.91 -11.12
CA VAL A 513 27.92 22.42 -10.54
C VAL A 513 28.86 22.09 -11.70
N ILE A 514 29.61 23.10 -12.16
CA ILE A 514 30.54 22.94 -13.27
C ILE A 514 31.94 22.68 -12.74
N ASN A 515 32.40 21.43 -12.85
CA ASN A 515 33.81 21.06 -12.67
C ASN A 515 34.12 19.77 -13.45
N ASP A 516 35.41 19.49 -13.64
CA ASP A 516 35.87 18.32 -14.40
C ASP A 516 35.45 17.00 -13.72
N GLN A 517 35.40 16.97 -12.40
CA GLN A 517 35.05 15.78 -11.62
C GLN A 517 33.59 15.35 -11.83
N VAL A 518 32.64 16.29 -11.95
CA VAL A 518 31.24 16.01 -12.29
C VAL A 518 31.15 15.41 -13.68
N ASN A 519 31.81 16.01 -14.67
CA ASN A 519 31.83 15.48 -16.03
C ASN A 519 32.44 14.07 -16.09
N GLN A 520 33.51 13.82 -15.32
CA GLN A 520 34.14 12.51 -15.23
C GLN A 520 33.20 11.45 -14.61
N ALA A 521 32.52 11.77 -13.51
CA ALA A 521 31.54 10.89 -12.89
C ALA A 521 30.39 10.56 -13.86
N LEU A 522 29.81 11.58 -14.51
CA LEU A 522 28.70 11.41 -15.46
C LEU A 522 29.13 10.62 -16.72
N ALA A 523 30.40 10.72 -17.12
CA ALA A 523 30.99 9.90 -18.19
C ALA A 523 31.17 8.42 -17.79
N GLY A 524 30.92 8.06 -16.53
CA GLY A 524 31.02 6.69 -16.02
C GLY A 524 32.38 6.35 -15.41
N LYS A 525 33.23 7.34 -15.09
CA LYS A 525 34.43 7.08 -14.28
C LYS A 525 34.02 6.91 -12.82
N ALA A 526 34.46 5.82 -12.21
CA ALA A 526 34.14 5.48 -10.83
C ALA A 526 35.38 5.57 -9.93
N ASP A 527 35.09 5.76 -8.64
CA ASP A 527 35.98 5.57 -7.51
C ASP A 527 37.24 6.44 -7.52
N LEU A 528 37.10 7.65 -8.07
CA LEU A 528 38.16 8.65 -8.16
C LEU A 528 38.22 9.49 -6.88
N ILE A 529 39.44 9.86 -6.50
CA ILE A 529 39.72 10.77 -5.39
C ILE A 529 40.79 11.74 -5.85
N GLU A 530 40.47 13.03 -5.83
CA GLU A 530 41.34 14.07 -6.35
C GLU A 530 41.29 15.32 -5.45
N GLN A 531 42.37 16.09 -5.47
CA GLN A 531 42.36 17.47 -5.00
C GLN A 531 41.96 18.38 -6.16
N TYR A 532 40.93 19.20 -5.97
CA TYR A 532 40.43 20.09 -7.01
C TYR A 532 39.80 21.35 -6.40
N LYS A 533 39.45 22.32 -7.26
CA LYS A 533 38.66 23.48 -6.84
C LYS A 533 37.18 23.16 -7.00
N ASP A 534 36.44 23.27 -5.91
CA ASP A 534 35.01 23.02 -5.94
C ASP A 534 34.25 24.19 -6.59
N TYR A 535 32.92 24.08 -6.61
CA TYR A 535 32.03 25.10 -7.17
C TYR A 535 32.06 26.45 -6.42
N ARG A 536 32.64 26.50 -5.21
CA ARG A 536 32.88 27.74 -4.44
C ARG A 536 34.25 28.35 -4.76
N GLY A 537 35.06 27.66 -5.58
CA GLY A 537 36.45 28.04 -5.87
C GLY A 537 37.43 27.66 -4.76
N LEU A 538 36.99 26.96 -3.72
CA LEU A 538 37.82 26.51 -2.61
C LEU A 538 38.53 25.20 -2.99
N SER A 539 39.76 25.02 -2.51
CA SER A 539 40.48 23.75 -2.69
C SER A 539 39.91 22.70 -1.76
N VAL A 540 39.51 21.57 -2.33
CA VAL A 540 38.90 20.45 -1.60
C VAL A 540 39.60 19.15 -1.93
N ILE A 541 39.56 18.21 -1.01
CA ILE A 541 39.80 16.79 -1.30
C ILE A 541 38.42 16.17 -1.49
N GLY A 542 38.17 15.56 -2.63
CA GLY A 542 36.86 14.97 -2.92
C GLY A 542 36.97 13.58 -3.53
N ALA A 543 36.17 12.67 -2.99
CA ALA A 543 35.88 11.37 -3.56
C ALA A 543 34.58 11.45 -4.37
N PHE A 544 34.60 10.90 -5.58
CA PHE A 544 33.44 10.92 -6.46
C PHE A 544 33.30 9.62 -7.26
N SER A 545 32.05 9.28 -7.58
CA SER A 545 31.66 8.11 -8.36
C SER A 545 30.29 8.41 -8.99
N PHE A 546 29.66 7.42 -9.61
CA PHE A 546 28.33 7.56 -10.19
C PHE A 546 27.39 6.46 -9.74
N ILE A 547 26.10 6.73 -9.89
CA ILE A 547 25.01 5.76 -9.77
C ILE A 547 24.13 5.81 -11.01
N GLU A 548 23.60 4.66 -11.41
CA GLU A 548 22.51 4.56 -12.36
C GLU A 548 21.20 4.79 -11.57
N ALA A 549 20.61 5.97 -11.74
CA ALA A 549 19.47 6.45 -10.97
C ALA A 549 18.17 6.35 -11.78
N LEU A 550 17.26 7.30 -11.55
CA LEU A 550 15.92 7.31 -12.14
C LEU A 550 15.98 7.40 -13.67
N GLY A 551 15.21 6.54 -14.35
CA GLY A 551 15.10 6.53 -15.81
C GLY A 551 16.35 6.11 -16.57
N GLY A 552 17.35 5.56 -15.88
CA GLY A 552 18.68 5.28 -16.46
C GLY A 552 19.56 6.53 -16.58
N ALA A 553 19.22 7.61 -15.86
CA ALA A 553 20.08 8.78 -15.75
C ALA A 553 21.26 8.47 -14.82
N ARG A 554 22.46 8.89 -15.20
CA ARG A 554 23.62 8.82 -14.31
C ARG A 554 23.64 10.02 -13.38
N TRP A 555 23.66 9.78 -12.08
CA TRP A 555 23.93 10.82 -11.10
C TRP A 555 25.34 10.67 -10.57
N ALA A 556 26.05 11.78 -10.48
CA ALA A 556 27.35 11.85 -9.82
C ALA A 556 27.15 11.97 -8.31
N VAL A 557 27.87 11.15 -7.54
CA VAL A 557 27.85 11.15 -6.07
C VAL A 557 29.16 11.73 -5.58
N PHE A 558 29.09 12.76 -4.75
CA PHE A 558 30.25 13.43 -4.17
C PHE A 558 30.30 13.28 -2.65
N ALA A 559 31.52 13.11 -2.13
CA ALA A 559 31.87 13.37 -0.74
C ALA A 559 33.18 14.16 -0.74
N LYS A 560 33.18 15.35 -0.13
CA LYS A 560 34.36 16.24 -0.12
C LYS A 560 34.54 16.92 1.23
N VAL A 561 35.76 17.40 1.46
CA VAL A 561 36.13 18.24 2.61
C VAL A 561 37.09 19.35 2.17
N ASP A 562 37.04 20.51 2.81
CA ASP A 562 37.96 21.61 2.49
C ASP A 562 39.39 21.23 2.88
N THR A 563 40.37 21.50 2.00
CA THR A 563 41.78 21.17 2.26
C THR A 563 42.30 21.86 3.54
N ALA A 564 41.81 23.06 3.84
CA ALA A 564 42.17 23.80 5.04
C ALA A 564 41.75 23.09 6.34
N GLU A 565 40.60 22.42 6.38
CA GLU A 565 40.20 21.60 7.54
C GLU A 565 40.97 20.29 7.55
N ALA A 566 41.03 19.60 6.41
CA ALA A 566 41.73 18.32 6.25
C ALA A 566 43.18 18.38 6.76
N PHE A 567 43.92 19.45 6.46
CA PHE A 567 45.31 19.62 6.88
C PHE A 567 45.49 20.45 8.17
N LYS A 568 44.41 20.87 8.84
CA LYS A 568 44.50 21.58 10.13
C LYS A 568 45.29 20.78 11.19
N PRO A 569 45.13 19.44 11.33
CA PRO A 569 45.95 18.66 12.25
C PRO A 569 47.44 18.73 11.92
N VAL A 570 47.82 18.82 10.64
CA VAL A 570 49.23 18.96 10.21
C VAL A 570 49.81 20.28 10.69
N ALA A 571 49.07 21.39 10.56
CA ALA A 571 49.53 22.70 11.02
C ALA A 571 49.75 22.73 12.55
N VAL A 572 48.86 22.08 13.32
CA VAL A 572 49.04 21.95 14.77
C VAL A 572 50.29 21.12 15.09
N LEU A 573 50.49 20.00 14.40
CA LEU A 573 51.67 19.15 14.58
C LEU A 573 52.96 19.88 14.19
N GLN A 574 52.94 20.67 13.12
CA GLN A 574 54.05 21.55 12.73
C GLN A 574 54.41 22.54 13.84
N ASN A 575 53.42 23.17 14.46
CA ASN A 575 53.66 24.09 15.58
C ASN A 575 54.26 23.38 16.81
N ILE A 576 53.76 22.19 17.14
CA ILE A 576 54.32 21.36 18.23
C ILE A 576 55.77 20.96 17.91
N MET A 577 56.04 20.51 16.69
CA MET A 577 57.39 20.14 16.24
C MET A 577 58.33 21.34 16.24
N MET A 578 57.86 22.54 15.85
CA MET A 578 58.66 23.77 15.94
C MET A 578 58.97 24.16 17.38
N MET A 579 58.00 24.06 18.30
CA MET A 579 58.25 24.31 19.73
C MET A 579 59.28 23.32 20.29
N LEU A 580 59.13 22.03 19.98
CA LEU A 580 60.07 20.99 20.40
C LEU A 580 61.47 21.24 19.82
N ALA A 581 61.54 21.66 18.55
CA ALA A 581 62.78 22.01 17.89
C ALA A 581 63.51 23.17 18.57
N VAL A 582 62.77 24.21 18.98
CA VAL A 582 63.33 25.32 19.74
C VAL A 582 63.86 24.84 21.09
N VAL A 583 63.10 24.00 21.82
CA VAL A 583 63.54 23.45 23.10
C VAL A 583 64.83 22.62 22.94
N ILE A 584 64.88 21.73 21.95
CA ILE A 584 66.06 20.91 21.66
C ILE A 584 67.24 21.78 21.25
N ALA A 585 67.02 22.83 20.45
CA ALA A 585 68.07 23.76 20.07
C ALA A 585 68.65 24.51 21.27
N VAL A 586 67.80 24.94 22.22
CA VAL A 586 68.25 25.55 23.48
C VAL A 586 69.06 24.55 24.30
N VAL A 587 68.60 23.29 24.43
CA VAL A 587 69.32 22.24 25.16
C VAL A 587 70.69 21.96 24.53
N ILE A 588 70.77 21.84 23.20
CA ILE A 588 72.04 21.65 22.47
C ILE A 588 72.96 22.86 22.66
N ALA A 589 72.44 24.08 22.63
CA ALA A 589 73.23 25.28 22.85
C ALA A 589 73.78 25.34 24.29
N VAL A 590 72.96 24.98 25.29
CA VAL A 590 73.38 24.91 26.70
C VAL A 590 74.44 23.83 26.90
N LEU A 591 74.26 22.64 26.34
CA LEU A 591 75.25 21.55 26.38
C LEU A 591 76.55 21.95 25.69
N ALA A 592 76.48 22.59 24.51
CA ALA A 592 77.65 23.09 23.79
C ALA A 592 78.43 24.12 24.63
N LEU A 593 77.72 25.02 25.32
CA LEU A 593 78.32 26.01 26.22
C LEU A 593 78.96 25.35 27.46
N LEU A 594 78.31 24.33 28.04
CA LEU A 594 78.85 23.57 29.17
C LEU A 594 80.13 22.83 28.78
N VAL A 595 80.11 22.04 27.71
CA VAL A 595 81.28 21.28 27.23
C VAL A 595 82.42 22.21 26.83
N ALA A 596 82.12 23.30 26.11
CA ALA A 596 83.13 24.27 25.71
C ALA A 596 83.77 24.96 26.93
N ASN A 597 83.01 25.20 28.01
CA ASN A 597 83.56 25.75 29.24
C ASN A 597 84.37 24.72 30.06
N LEU A 598 83.92 23.46 30.09
CA LEU A 598 84.58 22.38 30.83
C LEU A 598 85.95 22.02 30.24
N LEU A 599 86.06 21.99 28.91
CA LEU A 599 87.29 21.59 28.22
C LEU A 599 88.22 22.77 27.87
N ALA A 600 87.67 23.88 27.36
CA ALA A 600 88.52 24.95 26.81
C ALA A 600 89.18 25.81 27.90
N ARG A 601 88.54 26.00 29.07
CA ARG A 601 89.12 26.85 30.13
C ARG A 601 90.41 26.25 30.73
N PRO A 602 90.45 24.97 31.17
CA PRO A 602 91.67 24.39 31.72
C PRO A 602 92.81 24.33 30.69
N MET A 603 92.50 24.05 29.43
CA MET A 603 93.49 24.04 28.35
C MET A 603 94.10 25.41 28.08
N VAL A 604 93.28 26.48 28.08
CA VAL A 604 93.78 27.85 27.89
C VAL A 604 94.64 28.29 29.08
N GLN A 605 94.24 27.96 30.31
CA GLN A 605 95.04 28.26 31.51
C GLN A 605 96.39 27.54 31.49
N MET A 606 96.41 26.25 31.14
CA MET A 606 97.65 25.49 31.01
C MET A 606 98.57 26.08 29.92
N ALA A 607 98.01 26.44 28.76
CA ALA A 607 98.77 27.11 27.70
C ALA A 607 99.33 28.47 28.13
N GLN A 608 98.57 29.25 28.91
CA GLN A 608 99.03 30.52 29.49
C GLN A 608 100.18 30.29 30.47
N THR A 609 100.07 29.34 31.41
CA THR A 609 101.15 29.04 32.37
C THR A 609 102.44 28.58 31.66
N ILE A 610 102.32 27.73 30.64
CA ILE A 610 103.47 27.30 29.82
C ILE A 610 104.12 28.50 29.14
N THR A 611 103.31 29.39 28.56
CA THR A 611 103.80 30.60 27.88
C THR A 611 104.47 31.57 28.85
N GLU A 612 103.95 31.71 30.06
CA GLU A 612 104.47 32.59 31.11
C GLU A 612 105.82 32.06 31.66
N ILE A 613 105.94 30.75 31.88
CA ILE A 613 107.22 30.10 32.21
C ILE A 613 108.24 30.31 31.08
N ALA A 614 107.84 30.11 29.83
CA ALA A 614 108.73 30.26 28.68
C ALA A 614 109.22 31.71 28.48
N THR A 615 108.37 32.70 28.78
CA THR A 615 108.67 34.12 28.57
C THR A 615 109.44 34.72 29.76
N ASN A 616 108.99 34.46 30.99
CA ASN A 616 109.54 35.09 32.19
C ASN A 616 110.63 34.25 32.87
N ARG A 617 110.88 33.02 32.41
CA ARG A 617 111.85 32.05 32.98
C ARG A 617 111.61 31.76 34.47
N ASP A 618 110.41 32.04 34.96
CA ASP A 618 110.02 31.78 36.32
C ASP A 618 109.59 30.31 36.46
N LEU A 619 110.55 29.47 36.85
CA LEU A 619 110.34 28.04 37.07
C LEU A 619 109.55 27.73 38.35
N THR A 620 109.07 28.75 39.08
CA THR A 620 108.25 28.57 40.29
C THR A 620 106.75 28.51 40.01
N LEU A 621 106.33 28.89 38.80
CA LEU A 621 104.93 28.83 38.40
C LEU A 621 104.44 27.38 38.28
N VAL A 622 103.23 27.14 38.81
CA VAL A 622 102.60 25.81 38.83
C VAL A 622 101.31 25.88 38.02
N ALA A 623 101.14 24.98 37.05
CA ALA A 623 99.89 24.88 36.30
C ALA A 623 98.78 24.35 37.24
N PRO A 624 97.62 25.02 37.34
CA PRO A 624 96.57 24.63 38.27
C PRO A 624 95.93 23.29 37.86
N VAL A 625 95.98 22.30 38.75
CA VAL A 625 95.33 20.99 38.56
C VAL A 625 93.88 21.11 39.03
N VAL A 626 93.00 21.56 38.13
CA VAL A 626 91.58 21.84 38.46
C VAL A 626 90.71 20.58 38.48
N ASN A 627 90.93 19.66 37.52
CA ASN A 627 90.16 18.43 37.38
C ASN A 627 91.04 17.18 37.62
N ARG A 628 90.43 16.01 37.87
CA ARG A 628 91.11 14.70 37.95
C ARG A 628 91.07 13.91 36.63
N ASP A 629 90.83 14.60 35.52
CA ASP A 629 90.75 14.05 34.18
C ASP A 629 92.12 14.07 33.48
N GLU A 630 92.16 13.74 32.19
CA GLU A 630 93.36 13.72 31.36
C GLU A 630 94.06 15.09 31.32
N LEU A 631 93.29 16.20 31.38
CA LEU A 631 93.84 17.55 31.43
C LEU A 631 94.48 17.84 32.80
N GLY A 632 93.88 17.33 33.88
CA GLY A 632 94.47 17.34 35.21
C GLY A 632 95.77 16.54 35.31
N ARG A 633 95.81 15.34 34.70
CA ARG A 633 97.04 14.52 34.62
C ARG A 633 98.13 15.21 33.80
N MET A 634 97.77 15.89 32.71
CA MET A 634 98.71 16.69 31.93
C MET A 634 99.29 17.84 32.75
N ALA A 635 98.46 18.59 33.47
CA ALA A 635 98.94 19.66 34.36
C ALA A 635 99.86 19.11 35.47
N ALA A 636 99.51 17.97 36.08
CA ALA A 636 100.33 17.33 37.11
C ALA A 636 101.69 16.83 36.58
N ALA A 637 101.70 16.15 35.42
CA ALA A 637 102.93 15.68 34.79
C ALA A 637 103.84 16.84 34.36
N PHE A 638 103.26 17.93 33.86
CA PHE A 638 103.98 19.16 33.53
C PHE A 638 104.64 19.77 34.78
N ASN A 639 103.93 19.85 35.90
CA ASN A 639 104.49 20.33 37.17
C ASN A 639 105.64 19.42 37.69
N GLN A 640 105.52 18.09 37.54
CA GLN A 640 106.57 17.14 37.92
C GLN A 640 107.83 17.31 37.06
N MET A 641 107.69 17.56 35.77
CA MET A 641 108.81 17.89 34.89
C MET A 641 109.52 19.16 35.33
N MET A 642 108.77 20.22 35.67
CA MET A 642 109.34 21.48 36.18
C MET A 642 110.10 21.29 37.49
N GLN A 643 109.67 20.35 38.34
CA GLN A 643 110.38 19.97 39.56
C GLN A 643 111.74 19.31 39.27
N VAL A 644 111.81 18.41 38.28
CA VAL A 644 113.07 17.77 37.84
C VAL A 644 114.06 18.81 37.30
N VAL A 645 113.58 19.77 36.50
CA VAL A 645 114.43 20.87 35.99
C VAL A 645 115.01 21.69 37.15
N ARG A 646 114.24 21.93 38.22
CA ARG A 646 114.70 22.64 39.42
C ARG A 646 115.78 21.88 40.20
N THR A 647 115.69 20.55 40.26
CA THR A 647 116.69 19.69 40.94
C THR A 647 118.00 19.62 40.16
N ALA A 648 117.96 19.63 38.82
CA ALA A 648 119.15 19.59 37.97
C ALA A 648 120.07 20.82 38.16
N PHE A 649 119.52 22.00 38.49
CA PHE A 649 120.31 23.20 38.78
C PHE A 649 120.99 23.19 40.17
N GLY A 650 120.60 22.29 41.08
CA GLY A 650 121.16 22.20 42.44
C GLY A 650 122.45 21.36 42.58
N VAL A 651 122.80 20.56 41.58
CA VAL A 651 123.85 19.53 41.68
C VAL A 651 125.20 19.96 41.04
N VAL A 652 125.32 21.20 40.54
CA VAL A 652 126.47 21.63 39.73
C VAL A 652 127.52 22.47 40.48
N SER A 653 127.54 22.50 41.82
CA SER A 653 128.49 23.38 42.55
C SER A 653 129.34 22.72 43.63
N THR A 654 129.91 21.52 43.39
CA THR A 654 131.14 21.08 44.09
C THR A 654 131.85 19.93 43.37
N THR A 655 132.73 20.33 42.45
CA THR A 655 133.74 19.51 41.76
C THR A 655 134.93 19.21 42.68
N ALA A 656 135.13 17.94 43.04
CA ALA A 656 136.39 17.34 43.53
C ALA A 656 136.12 15.81 43.56
N VAL A 657 136.83 14.88 42.92
CA VAL A 657 138.22 14.72 42.49
C VAL A 657 138.23 13.68 41.35
N SER A 658 139.06 13.89 40.32
CA SER A 658 139.21 13.03 39.12
C SER A 658 140.50 12.19 39.21
N VAL A 659 140.46 10.88 38.90
CA VAL A 659 140.79 10.19 37.61
C VAL A 659 142.30 10.08 37.32
N ASP A 660 142.81 8.84 37.13
CA ASP A 660 143.98 8.55 36.27
C ASP A 660 144.17 7.06 35.84
N GLY A 661 143.70 6.05 36.57
CA GLY A 661 144.27 4.68 36.42
C GLY A 661 143.84 3.78 35.24
N ASN A 662 142.58 3.79 34.77
CA ASN A 662 142.07 2.64 33.98
C ASN A 662 141.93 2.87 32.47
N ALA A 663 142.51 3.94 31.94
CA ALA A 663 142.39 4.32 30.53
C ALA A 663 143.12 3.39 29.53
N ASN A 664 143.90 2.40 29.96
CA ASN A 664 144.73 1.59 29.05
C ASN A 664 144.06 0.29 28.54
N GLU A 665 142.98 -0.19 29.16
CA GLU A 665 142.36 -1.50 28.80
C GLU A 665 141.34 -1.41 27.66
N ILE A 666 140.72 -0.24 27.49
CA ILE A 666 139.57 -0.06 26.59
C ILE A 666 140.00 0.07 25.12
N ALA A 667 141.23 0.52 24.85
CA ALA A 667 141.71 0.81 23.50
C ALA A 667 141.84 -0.44 22.59
N GLN A 668 142.08 -1.64 23.15
CA GLN A 668 142.28 -2.84 22.32
C GLN A 668 141.00 -3.51 21.82
N ARG A 669 139.83 -3.27 22.44
CA ARG A 669 138.56 -3.90 22.03
C ARG A 669 137.83 -3.15 20.91
N ALA A 670 138.17 -1.89 20.68
CA ALA A 670 137.46 -1.00 19.76
C ALA A 670 137.63 -1.34 18.26
N LEU A 671 138.66 -2.11 17.88
CA LEU A 671 138.94 -2.43 16.46
C LEU A 671 138.07 -3.55 15.87
N ALA A 672 137.44 -4.40 16.70
CA ALA A 672 136.63 -5.54 16.22
C ALA A 672 135.15 -5.24 15.96
N ASN A 673 134.64 -4.09 16.45
CA ASN A 673 133.20 -3.77 16.38
C ASN A 673 132.78 -3.04 15.08
N ARG A 674 133.72 -2.56 14.28
CA ARG A 674 133.44 -1.71 13.11
C ARG A 674 132.81 -2.46 11.92
N ASP A 675 133.15 -3.73 11.70
CA ASP A 675 132.73 -4.47 10.50
C ASP A 675 131.32 -5.09 10.60
N ARG A 676 130.70 -5.13 11.79
CA ARG A 676 129.33 -5.66 11.98
C ARG A 676 128.23 -4.61 11.77
N ALA A 677 128.55 -3.33 11.91
CA ALA A 677 127.55 -2.25 11.94
C ALA A 677 126.97 -1.86 10.56
N GLN A 678 127.51 -2.38 9.46
CA GLN A 678 127.13 -1.92 8.11
C GLN A 678 126.01 -2.73 7.44
N VAL A 679 125.66 -3.91 7.98
CA VAL A 679 124.59 -4.79 7.44
C VAL A 679 123.23 -4.57 8.14
N GLU A 680 123.21 -3.93 9.32
CA GLU A 680 121.98 -3.73 10.12
C GLU A 680 121.11 -2.54 9.67
N VAL A 681 121.64 -1.57 8.92
CA VAL A 681 120.92 -0.34 8.57
C VAL A 681 119.87 -0.55 7.47
N GLU A 682 120.10 -1.48 6.55
CA GLU A 682 119.23 -1.70 5.37
C GLU A 682 117.94 -2.49 5.71
N GLN A 683 117.98 -3.32 6.76
CA GLN A 683 116.81 -4.10 7.22
C GLN A 683 115.83 -3.28 8.08
N ALA A 684 116.30 -2.21 8.73
CA ALA A 684 115.50 -1.41 9.66
C ALA A 684 114.44 -0.52 8.94
N GLU A 685 114.71 -0.06 7.71
CA GLU A 685 113.79 0.84 6.98
C GLU A 685 112.55 0.12 6.41
N THR A 686 112.70 -1.15 6.00
CA THR A 686 111.59 -1.95 5.44
C THR A 686 110.60 -2.38 6.53
N ALA A 687 111.09 -2.62 7.75
CA ALA A 687 110.26 -2.96 8.92
C ALA A 687 109.39 -1.78 9.37
N ALA A 688 109.89 -0.54 9.30
CA ALA A 688 109.17 0.65 9.73
C ALA A 688 107.92 0.95 8.86
N ARG A 689 107.97 0.66 7.56
CA ARG A 689 106.85 0.92 6.62
C ARG A 689 105.67 -0.03 6.83
N LEU A 690 105.92 -1.31 7.09
CA LEU A 690 104.89 -2.33 7.33
C LEU A 690 104.18 -2.14 8.70
N ILE A 691 104.86 -1.55 9.69
CA ILE A 691 104.28 -1.24 10.99
C ILE A 691 103.26 -0.09 10.90
N GLY A 692 103.45 0.86 9.98
CA GLY A 692 102.51 1.97 9.75
C GLY A 692 101.17 1.53 9.12
N GLU A 693 101.19 0.53 8.24
CA GLU A 693 99.98 0.00 7.58
C GLU A 693 99.10 -0.81 8.56
N MET A 694 99.70 -1.51 9.53
CA MET A 694 98.95 -2.28 10.54
C MET A 694 98.07 -1.39 11.45
N GLY A 695 98.50 -0.16 11.73
CA GLY A 695 97.75 0.79 12.57
C GLY A 695 96.43 1.26 11.92
N GLY A 696 96.39 1.37 10.58
CA GLY A 696 95.18 1.72 9.83
C GLY A 696 94.14 0.60 9.81
N THR A 697 94.58 -0.65 9.64
CA THR A 697 93.69 -1.82 9.66
C THR A 697 93.09 -2.09 11.03
N ALA A 698 93.84 -1.93 12.12
CA ALA A 698 93.31 -2.13 13.48
C ALA A 698 92.20 -1.11 13.82
N ALA A 699 92.36 0.15 13.41
CA ALA A 699 91.34 1.18 13.58
C ALA A 699 90.09 0.92 12.72
N GLN A 700 90.27 0.49 11.46
CA GLN A 700 89.16 0.11 10.58
C GLN A 700 88.39 -1.11 11.12
N VAL A 701 89.08 -2.11 11.65
CA VAL A 701 88.46 -3.29 12.28
C VAL A 701 87.68 -2.90 13.53
N ALA A 702 88.22 -2.04 14.39
CA ALA A 702 87.53 -1.54 15.58
C ALA A 702 86.25 -0.76 15.21
N GLN A 703 86.32 0.08 14.17
CA GLN A 703 85.17 0.84 13.68
C GLN A 703 84.11 -0.07 13.02
N ALA A 704 84.54 -1.08 12.26
CA ALA A 704 83.65 -2.10 11.71
C ALA A 704 82.96 -2.92 12.82
N SER A 705 83.68 -3.29 13.89
CA SER A 705 83.11 -3.98 15.05
C SER A 705 82.08 -3.14 15.81
N LEU A 706 82.30 -1.83 15.96
CA LEU A 706 81.31 -0.93 16.58
C LEU A 706 80.06 -0.77 15.71
N ALA A 707 80.23 -0.58 14.39
CA ALA A 707 79.11 -0.52 13.45
C ALA A 707 78.31 -1.84 13.43
N GLN A 708 79.00 -2.97 13.52
CA GLN A 708 78.39 -4.30 13.60
C GLN A 708 77.66 -4.52 14.92
N LYS A 709 78.17 -4.01 16.05
CA LYS A 709 77.47 -4.02 17.33
C LYS A 709 76.20 -3.17 17.29
N GLU A 710 76.25 -1.96 16.75
CA GLU A 710 75.05 -1.11 16.59
C GLU A 710 74.02 -1.70 15.63
N ALA A 711 74.48 -2.36 14.57
CA ALA A 711 73.60 -3.11 13.66
C ALA A 711 72.96 -4.31 14.39
N ALA A 712 73.72 -5.03 15.22
CA ALA A 712 73.22 -6.12 16.05
C ALA A 712 72.21 -5.62 17.10
N ASP A 713 72.45 -4.49 17.76
CA ASP A 713 71.54 -3.90 18.74
C ASP A 713 70.23 -3.42 18.08
N ARG A 714 70.32 -2.78 16.90
CA ARG A 714 69.14 -2.43 16.09
C ARG A 714 68.39 -3.67 15.60
N SER A 715 69.11 -4.70 15.18
CA SER A 715 68.51 -5.98 14.79
C SER A 715 67.79 -6.63 15.96
N ASN A 716 68.39 -6.66 17.15
CA ASN A 716 67.77 -7.19 18.38
C ASN A 716 66.53 -6.39 18.79
N ALA A 717 66.57 -5.06 18.70
CA ALA A 717 65.40 -4.22 18.95
C ALA A 717 64.28 -4.50 17.93
N THR A 718 64.64 -4.69 16.66
CA THR A 718 63.69 -5.02 15.59
C THR A 718 63.10 -6.41 15.79
N VAL A 719 63.91 -7.41 16.14
CA VAL A 719 63.46 -8.77 16.47
C VAL A 719 62.53 -8.74 17.69
N THR A 720 62.83 -7.93 18.71
CA THR A 720 61.98 -7.78 19.89
C THR A 720 60.64 -7.13 19.54
N ALA A 721 60.64 -6.09 18.70
CA ALA A 721 59.42 -5.48 18.18
C ALA A 721 58.62 -6.45 17.31
N LEU A 722 59.30 -7.27 16.50
CA LEU A 722 58.68 -8.31 15.68
C LEU A 722 58.02 -9.37 16.55
N LEU A 723 58.71 -9.85 17.60
CA LEU A 723 58.16 -10.80 18.57
C LEU A 723 56.90 -10.24 19.25
N LYS A 724 56.93 -8.96 19.66
CA LYS A 724 55.76 -8.29 20.24
C LYS A 724 54.60 -8.17 19.24
N ASN A 725 54.89 -7.85 17.98
CA ASN A 725 53.87 -7.79 16.92
C ASN A 725 53.29 -9.18 16.64
N VAL A 726 54.11 -10.22 16.60
CA VAL A 726 53.68 -11.62 16.44
C VAL A 726 52.81 -12.05 17.62
N GLU A 727 53.16 -11.68 18.85
CA GLU A 727 52.35 -11.92 20.04
C GLU A 727 51.00 -11.19 19.98
N GLN A 728 51.00 -9.92 19.57
CA GLN A 728 49.77 -9.14 19.37
C GLN A 728 48.90 -9.71 18.25
N ILE A 729 49.50 -10.18 17.15
CA ILE A 729 48.78 -10.85 16.06
C ILE A 729 48.19 -12.17 16.55
N ALA A 730 48.94 -12.97 17.31
CA ALA A 730 48.44 -14.21 17.90
C ALA A 730 47.28 -13.96 18.88
N ALA A 731 47.38 -12.92 19.71
CA ALA A 731 46.31 -12.48 20.60
C ALA A 731 45.08 -11.98 19.81
N SER A 732 45.28 -11.23 18.74
CA SER A 732 44.20 -10.74 17.87
C SER A 732 43.54 -11.88 17.10
N ALA A 733 44.31 -12.84 16.59
CA ALA A 733 43.81 -14.02 15.89
C ALA A 733 43.03 -14.96 16.83
N THR A 734 43.46 -15.09 18.09
CA THR A 734 42.71 -15.87 19.09
C THR A 734 41.42 -15.15 19.52
N ALA A 735 41.45 -13.83 19.66
CA ALA A 735 40.23 -13.04 19.88
C ALA A 735 39.26 -13.13 18.69
N GLN A 736 39.77 -13.01 17.46
CA GLN A 736 38.98 -13.16 16.24
C GLN A 736 38.39 -14.55 16.11
N ASN A 737 39.13 -15.62 16.43
CA ASN A 737 38.58 -16.98 16.43
C ASN A 737 37.45 -17.17 17.46
N ARG A 738 37.55 -16.55 18.64
CA ARG A 738 36.45 -16.57 19.63
C ARG A 738 35.21 -15.82 19.12
N GLU A 739 35.41 -14.67 18.49
CA GLU A 739 34.34 -13.88 17.88
C GLU A 739 33.66 -14.66 16.74
N VAL A 740 34.46 -15.32 15.89
CA VAL A 740 33.98 -16.18 14.81
C VAL A 740 33.19 -17.36 15.36
N ASN A 741 33.66 -18.05 16.40
CA ASN A 741 32.90 -19.15 17.02
C ASN A 741 31.58 -18.65 17.62
N THR A 742 31.58 -17.49 18.28
CA THR A 742 30.35 -16.87 18.81
C THR A 742 29.39 -16.50 17.67
N THR A 743 29.93 -16.04 16.55
CA THR A 743 29.15 -15.73 15.34
C THR A 743 28.60 -17.01 14.71
N LEU A 744 29.37 -18.10 14.66
CA LEU A 744 28.92 -19.40 14.18
C LEU A 744 27.80 -19.97 15.04
N ASP A 745 27.87 -19.81 16.37
CA ASP A 745 26.79 -20.19 17.29
C ASP A 745 25.52 -19.38 17.03
N ARG A 746 25.65 -18.05 16.84
CA ARG A 746 24.51 -17.18 16.47
C ARG A 746 23.93 -17.53 15.11
N VAL A 747 24.76 -17.88 14.13
CA VAL A 747 24.32 -18.31 12.79
C VAL A 747 23.60 -19.66 12.86
N ALA A 748 24.09 -20.60 13.69
CA ALA A 748 23.42 -21.86 13.93
C ALA A 748 22.06 -21.68 14.63
N GLU A 749 21.99 -20.79 15.63
CA GLU A 749 20.75 -20.40 16.29
C GLU A 749 19.77 -19.74 15.31
N MET A 750 20.24 -18.78 14.50
CA MET A 750 19.46 -18.19 13.42
C MET A 750 18.97 -19.22 12.40
N GLY A 751 19.76 -20.26 12.11
CA GLY A 751 19.35 -21.38 11.26
C GLY A 751 18.20 -22.19 11.87
N GLN A 752 18.25 -22.45 13.18
CA GLN A 752 17.14 -23.09 13.90
C GLN A 752 15.90 -22.20 13.98
N THR A 753 16.07 -20.90 14.24
CA THR A 753 14.98 -19.92 14.21
C THR A 753 14.37 -19.82 12.82
N GLY A 754 15.19 -19.77 11.76
CA GLY A 754 14.76 -19.77 10.37
C GLY A 754 13.96 -21.03 10.03
N ALA A 755 14.44 -22.21 10.43
CA ALA A 755 13.71 -23.46 10.28
C ALA A 755 12.37 -23.44 11.01
N LYS A 756 12.33 -22.90 12.24
CA LYS A 756 11.10 -22.75 13.03
C LYS A 756 10.13 -21.72 12.43
N VAL A 757 10.64 -20.64 11.84
CA VAL A 757 9.85 -19.65 11.11
C VAL A 757 9.24 -20.28 9.85
N VAL A 758 10.02 -21.07 9.09
CA VAL A 758 9.51 -21.81 7.92
C VAL A 758 8.45 -22.83 8.33
N GLU A 759 8.66 -23.57 9.42
CA GLU A 759 7.67 -24.51 9.95
C GLU A 759 6.38 -23.79 10.40
N THR A 760 6.53 -22.65 11.07
CA THR A 760 5.41 -21.83 11.53
C THR A 760 4.66 -21.23 10.34
N ALA A 761 5.36 -20.72 9.33
CA ALA A 761 4.79 -20.22 8.08
C ALA A 761 4.05 -21.33 7.32
N ARG A 762 4.57 -22.56 7.30
CA ARG A 762 3.88 -23.72 6.72
C ARG A 762 2.60 -24.07 7.48
N LYS A 763 2.65 -24.10 8.82
CA LYS A 763 1.47 -24.29 9.68
C LYS A 763 0.45 -23.17 9.52
N GLN A 764 0.92 -21.93 9.35
CA GLN A 764 0.07 -20.77 9.14
C GLN A 764 -0.59 -20.81 7.76
N GLY A 765 0.13 -21.24 6.71
CA GLY A 765 -0.44 -21.52 5.40
C GLY A 765 -1.52 -22.61 5.44
N GLN A 766 -1.31 -23.68 6.22
CA GLN A 766 -2.35 -24.69 6.46
C GLN A 766 -3.57 -24.09 7.17
N LYS A 767 -3.38 -23.30 8.24
CA LYS A 767 -4.49 -22.61 8.91
C LYS A 767 -5.21 -21.62 8.00
N VAL A 768 -4.50 -20.92 7.12
CA VAL A 768 -5.10 -20.03 6.11
C VAL A 768 -5.94 -20.84 5.11
N ALA A 769 -5.48 -22.03 4.71
CA ALA A 769 -6.28 -22.94 3.90
C ALA A 769 -7.52 -23.44 4.64
N ASP A 770 -7.41 -23.78 5.93
CA ASP A 770 -8.54 -24.16 6.77
C ASP A 770 -9.54 -23.00 6.92
N VAL A 771 -9.06 -21.77 7.12
CA VAL A 771 -9.87 -20.56 7.17
C VAL A 771 -10.54 -20.30 5.82
N THR A 772 -9.84 -20.50 4.70
CA THR A 772 -10.40 -20.36 3.35
C THR A 772 -11.51 -21.38 3.12
N GLN A 773 -11.31 -22.63 3.56
CA GLN A 773 -12.34 -23.66 3.52
C GLN A 773 -13.54 -23.30 4.41
N ALA A 774 -13.30 -22.79 5.61
CA ALA A 774 -14.35 -22.31 6.50
C ALA A 774 -15.13 -21.13 5.88
N ILE A 775 -14.45 -20.20 5.22
CA ILE A 775 -15.08 -19.09 4.49
C ILE A 775 -15.95 -19.64 3.35
N ASN A 776 -15.48 -20.63 2.59
CA ASN A 776 -16.30 -21.27 1.56
C ASN A 776 -17.55 -21.97 2.15
N GLN A 777 -17.41 -22.62 3.30
CA GLN A 777 -18.53 -23.23 4.02
C GLN A 777 -19.52 -22.18 4.56
N ILE A 778 -19.02 -21.05 5.07
CA ILE A 778 -19.85 -19.92 5.49
C ILE A 778 -20.59 -19.35 4.28
N GLY A 779 -19.92 -19.19 3.13
CA GLY A 779 -20.54 -18.73 1.89
C GLY A 779 -21.69 -19.65 1.44
N GLN A 780 -21.50 -20.98 1.54
CA GLN A 780 -22.58 -21.94 1.27
C GLN A 780 -23.71 -21.83 2.29
N ALA A 781 -23.40 -21.72 3.59
CA ALA A 781 -24.41 -21.57 4.63
C ALA A 781 -25.22 -20.26 4.49
N VAL A 782 -24.58 -19.19 4.01
CA VAL A 782 -25.25 -17.92 3.69
C VAL A 782 -26.17 -18.07 2.48
N ASP A 783 -25.76 -18.78 1.43
CA ASP A 783 -26.64 -19.06 0.27
C ASP A 783 -27.87 -19.90 0.68
N ASP A 784 -27.65 -20.94 1.48
CA ASP A 784 -28.73 -21.78 2.02
C ASP A 784 -29.67 -20.97 2.92
N MET A 785 -29.13 -20.07 3.74
CA MET A 785 -29.90 -19.16 4.57
C MET A 785 -30.73 -18.19 3.74
N GLY A 786 -30.18 -17.62 2.66
CA GLY A 786 -30.93 -16.76 1.74
C GLY A 786 -32.12 -17.49 1.10
N ARG A 787 -31.93 -18.75 0.68
CA ARG A 787 -33.04 -19.58 0.18
C ARG A 787 -34.10 -19.85 1.25
N ALA A 788 -33.68 -20.11 2.49
CA ALA A 788 -34.59 -20.34 3.61
C ALA A 788 -35.38 -19.07 3.98
N VAL A 789 -34.76 -17.90 3.90
CA VAL A 789 -35.41 -16.59 4.13
C VAL A 789 -36.47 -16.32 3.06
N ILE A 790 -36.18 -16.62 1.78
CA ILE A 790 -37.17 -16.51 0.70
C ILE A 790 -38.36 -17.43 0.98
N GLN A 791 -38.12 -18.71 1.30
CA GLN A 791 -39.19 -19.66 1.62
C GLN A 791 -40.01 -19.23 2.84
N ALA A 792 -39.36 -18.75 3.91
CA ALA A 792 -40.04 -18.25 5.11
C ALA A 792 -40.92 -17.03 4.81
N THR A 793 -40.46 -16.14 3.92
CA THR A 793 -41.21 -14.99 3.44
C THR A 793 -42.47 -15.43 2.70
N ASP A 794 -42.36 -16.44 1.84
CA ASP A 794 -43.50 -16.99 1.09
C ASP A 794 -44.52 -17.67 2.00
N TYR A 795 -44.07 -18.49 2.95
CA TYR A 795 -44.94 -19.11 3.96
C TYR A 795 -45.60 -18.07 4.87
N GLY A 796 -44.89 -17.01 5.25
CA GLY A 796 -45.41 -15.90 6.03
C GLY A 796 -46.54 -15.16 5.31
N LYS A 797 -46.35 -14.84 4.02
CA LYS A 797 -47.38 -14.23 3.17
C LYS A 797 -48.60 -15.14 3.01
N ALA A 798 -48.39 -16.42 2.75
CA ALA A 798 -49.49 -17.39 2.64
C ALA A 798 -50.31 -17.52 3.94
N SER A 799 -49.63 -17.53 5.09
CA SER A 799 -50.28 -17.61 6.41
C SER A 799 -51.09 -16.35 6.74
N LEU A 800 -50.57 -15.16 6.40
CA LEU A 800 -51.30 -13.90 6.54
C LEU A 800 -52.54 -13.87 5.65
N ALA A 801 -52.42 -14.29 4.39
CA ALA A 801 -53.56 -14.38 3.47
C ALA A 801 -54.64 -15.33 3.99
N ALA A 802 -54.27 -16.51 4.50
CA ALA A 802 -55.21 -17.46 5.10
C ALA A 802 -55.90 -16.90 6.37
N ALA A 803 -55.17 -16.14 7.20
CA ALA A 803 -55.73 -15.49 8.37
C ALA A 803 -56.73 -14.37 7.99
N GLU A 804 -56.42 -13.58 6.94
CA GLU A 804 -57.35 -12.59 6.40
C GLU A 804 -58.62 -13.23 5.84
N GLU A 805 -58.49 -14.33 5.08
CA GLU A 805 -59.62 -15.08 4.55
C GLU A 805 -60.49 -15.66 5.68
N GLY A 806 -59.86 -16.30 6.68
CA GLY A 806 -60.53 -16.80 7.87
C GLY A 806 -61.27 -15.69 8.64
N SER A 807 -60.66 -14.51 8.74
CA SER A 807 -61.28 -13.35 9.39
C SER A 807 -62.56 -12.92 8.66
N ARG A 808 -62.53 -12.87 7.32
CA ARG A 808 -63.72 -12.56 6.51
C ARG A 808 -64.82 -13.62 6.68
N ALA A 809 -64.46 -14.90 6.69
CA ALA A 809 -65.40 -16.00 6.88
C ALA A 809 -66.11 -15.96 8.25
N VAL A 810 -65.35 -15.65 9.32
CA VAL A 810 -65.91 -15.49 10.67
C VAL A 810 -66.82 -14.26 10.75
N VAL A 811 -66.45 -13.13 10.14
CA VAL A 811 -67.32 -11.95 10.05
C VAL A 811 -68.65 -12.28 9.36
N SER A 812 -68.60 -13.04 8.26
CA SER A 812 -69.81 -13.51 7.58
C SER A 812 -70.65 -14.44 8.47
N THR A 813 -70.00 -15.30 9.26
CA THR A 813 -70.67 -16.20 10.21
C THR A 813 -71.39 -15.43 11.31
N VAL A 814 -70.73 -14.43 11.90
CA VAL A 814 -71.34 -13.54 12.91
C VAL A 814 -72.55 -12.81 12.33
N SER A 815 -72.45 -12.32 11.09
CA SER A 815 -73.58 -11.68 10.40
C SER A 815 -74.75 -12.66 10.19
N GLY A 816 -74.48 -13.91 9.81
CA GLY A 816 -75.50 -14.94 9.67
C GLY A 816 -76.17 -15.28 11.00
N MET A 817 -75.41 -15.39 12.09
CA MET A 817 -75.94 -15.64 13.42
C MET A 817 -76.86 -14.51 13.90
N ARG A 818 -76.53 -13.24 13.60
CA ARG A 818 -77.41 -12.10 13.90
C ARG A 818 -78.74 -12.19 13.15
N ALA A 819 -78.72 -12.54 11.87
CA ALA A 819 -79.94 -12.72 11.09
C ALA A 819 -80.81 -13.86 11.65
N ILE A 820 -80.21 -14.96 12.13
CA ILE A 820 -80.93 -16.06 12.78
C ILE A 820 -81.54 -15.61 14.11
N ALA A 821 -80.80 -14.83 14.92
CA ALA A 821 -81.30 -14.30 16.18
C ALA A 821 -82.53 -13.39 15.96
N GLU A 822 -82.46 -12.49 14.97
CA GLU A 822 -83.57 -11.62 14.57
C GLU A 822 -84.78 -12.42 14.08
N SER A 823 -84.57 -13.42 13.22
CA SER A 823 -85.64 -14.31 12.77
C SER A 823 -86.27 -15.12 13.90
N SER A 824 -85.48 -15.54 14.88
CA SER A 824 -85.97 -16.27 16.06
C SER A 824 -86.82 -15.37 16.97
N GLU A 825 -86.48 -14.09 17.10
CA GLU A 825 -87.27 -13.10 17.82
C GLU A 825 -88.63 -12.87 17.14
N GLN A 826 -88.64 -12.72 15.81
CA GLN A 826 -89.87 -12.62 15.01
C GLN A 826 -90.76 -13.87 15.16
N ILE A 827 -90.18 -15.07 15.15
CA ILE A 827 -90.93 -16.31 15.37
C ILE A 827 -91.52 -16.32 16.79
N SER A 828 -90.75 -15.90 17.81
CA SER A 828 -91.26 -15.83 19.19
C SER A 828 -92.46 -14.89 19.31
N GLU A 829 -92.48 -13.77 18.58
CA GLU A 829 -93.63 -12.85 18.53
C GLU A 829 -94.86 -13.52 17.90
N ILE A 830 -94.68 -14.20 16.76
CA ILE A 830 -95.76 -14.94 16.07
C ILE A 830 -96.35 -16.03 16.97
N ILE A 831 -95.51 -16.80 17.67
CA ILE A 831 -95.97 -17.84 18.60
C ILE A 831 -96.70 -17.23 19.80
N GLY A 832 -96.31 -16.03 20.24
CA GLY A 832 -97.05 -15.25 21.23
C GLY A 832 -98.50 -14.97 20.76
N VAL A 833 -98.66 -14.48 19.53
CA VAL A 833 -99.98 -14.26 18.92
C VAL A 833 -100.77 -15.56 18.79
N ILE A 834 -100.14 -16.68 18.39
CA ILE A 834 -100.81 -17.98 18.30
C ILE A 834 -101.27 -18.46 19.68
N THR A 835 -100.47 -18.24 20.73
CA THR A 835 -100.85 -18.57 22.11
C THR A 835 -102.07 -17.76 22.54
N GLU A 836 -102.09 -16.45 22.24
CA GLU A 836 -103.23 -15.57 22.51
C GLU A 836 -104.49 -16.02 21.75
N ILE A 837 -104.37 -16.35 20.46
CA ILE A 837 -105.48 -16.87 19.64
C ILE A 837 -106.00 -18.19 20.21
N ALA A 838 -105.11 -19.10 20.63
CA ALA A 838 -105.49 -20.37 21.23
C ALA A 838 -106.24 -20.17 22.55
N GLU A 839 -105.80 -19.25 23.41
CA GLU A 839 -106.49 -18.91 24.66
C GLU A 839 -107.85 -18.26 24.41
N GLN A 840 -107.95 -17.32 23.46
CA GLN A 840 -109.22 -16.71 23.05
C GLN A 840 -110.17 -17.75 22.43
N THR A 841 -109.66 -18.65 21.59
CA THR A 841 -110.45 -19.73 20.98
C THR A 841 -110.97 -20.70 22.04
N ASN A 842 -110.16 -21.00 23.06
CA ASN A 842 -110.57 -21.82 24.19
C ASN A 842 -111.68 -21.13 25.02
N LEU A 843 -111.59 -19.82 25.24
CA LEU A 843 -112.64 -19.03 25.91
C LEU A 843 -113.94 -18.97 25.08
N LEU A 844 -113.84 -18.82 23.75
CA LEU A 844 -114.98 -18.87 22.85
C LEU A 844 -115.64 -20.25 22.81
N ALA A 845 -114.82 -21.31 22.79
CA ALA A 845 -115.28 -22.70 22.86
C ALA A 845 -115.99 -22.99 24.20
N LEU A 846 -115.47 -22.47 25.31
CA LEU A 846 -116.10 -22.57 26.62
C LEU A 846 -117.45 -21.84 26.66
N ASN A 847 -117.52 -20.62 26.11
CA ASN A 847 -118.77 -19.86 26.00
C ASN A 847 -119.79 -20.58 25.10
N ALA A 848 -119.35 -21.15 23.98
CA ALA A 848 -120.18 -21.95 23.08
C ALA A 848 -120.66 -23.26 23.73
N ALA A 849 -119.84 -23.92 24.55
CA ALA A 849 -120.22 -25.10 25.32
C ALA A 849 -121.29 -24.77 26.37
N ILE A 850 -121.20 -23.62 27.04
CA ILE A 850 -122.20 -23.11 27.99
C ILE A 850 -123.54 -22.85 27.27
N GLU A 851 -123.52 -22.16 26.12
CA GLU A 851 -124.75 -21.83 25.38
C GLU A 851 -125.37 -23.08 24.73
N ALA A 852 -124.56 -24.04 24.28
CA ALA A 852 -125.02 -25.34 23.81
C ALA A 852 -125.67 -26.19 24.93
N ALA A 853 -125.16 -26.11 26.16
CA ALA A 853 -125.80 -26.70 27.34
C ALA A 853 -127.14 -26.01 27.67
N ARG A 854 -127.24 -24.71 27.43
CA ARG A 854 -128.45 -23.89 27.64
C ARG A 854 -129.56 -24.18 26.63
N ALA A 855 -129.21 -24.52 25.39
CA ALA A 855 -130.15 -24.86 24.31
C ALA A 855 -130.76 -26.29 24.41
N GLY A 856 -130.37 -27.09 25.40
CA GLY A 856 -130.99 -28.39 25.69
C GLY A 856 -130.87 -29.41 24.56
N ALA A 857 -131.98 -30.09 24.20
CA ALA A 857 -131.98 -31.18 23.22
C ALA A 857 -131.51 -30.78 21.82
N HIS A 858 -131.68 -29.51 21.42
CA HIS A 858 -131.27 -28.98 20.12
C HIS A 858 -129.77 -28.58 20.07
N GLY A 859 -129.10 -28.44 21.21
CA GLY A 859 -127.70 -28.01 21.33
C GLY A 859 -126.66 -29.15 21.43
N LYS A 860 -127.09 -30.41 21.52
CA LYS A 860 -126.19 -31.56 21.75
C LYS A 860 -125.07 -31.71 20.71
N GLY A 861 -125.38 -31.48 19.43
CA GLY A 861 -124.37 -31.52 18.36
C GLY A 861 -123.35 -30.38 18.47
N PHE A 862 -123.80 -29.17 18.84
CA PHE A 862 -122.95 -28.00 19.06
C PHE A 862 -122.05 -28.15 20.30
N ALA A 863 -122.54 -28.77 21.37
CA ALA A 863 -121.76 -29.00 22.59
C ALA A 863 -120.55 -29.91 22.33
N VAL A 864 -120.71 -30.96 21.51
CA VAL A 864 -119.60 -31.86 21.13
C VAL A 864 -118.55 -31.11 20.30
N VAL A 865 -118.99 -30.26 19.35
CA VAL A 865 -118.08 -29.44 18.54
C VAL A 865 -117.35 -28.43 19.42
N ALA A 866 -118.02 -27.77 20.37
CA ALA A 866 -117.40 -26.81 21.28
C ALA A 866 -116.37 -27.46 22.22
N ASP A 867 -116.65 -28.64 22.77
CA ASP A 867 -115.69 -29.40 23.58
C ASP A 867 -114.46 -29.82 22.75
N GLU A 868 -114.66 -30.26 21.51
CA GLU A 868 -113.57 -30.64 20.61
C GLU A 868 -112.72 -29.43 20.19
N VAL A 869 -113.34 -28.27 19.93
CA VAL A 869 -112.64 -27.00 19.64
C VAL A 869 -111.86 -26.50 20.86
N GLY A 870 -112.41 -26.62 22.07
CA GLY A 870 -111.72 -26.28 23.31
C GLY A 870 -110.49 -27.16 23.55
N LYS A 871 -110.63 -28.49 23.38
CA LYS A 871 -109.49 -29.42 23.44
C LYS A 871 -108.44 -29.13 22.38
N LEU A 872 -108.85 -28.78 21.15
CA LEU A 872 -107.93 -28.40 20.09
C LEU A 872 -107.17 -27.10 20.43
N ALA A 873 -107.88 -26.10 20.96
CA ALA A 873 -107.29 -24.83 21.39
C ALA A 873 -106.31 -25.01 22.56
N GLN A 874 -106.64 -25.86 23.54
CA GLN A 874 -105.73 -26.21 24.62
C GLN A 874 -104.47 -26.92 24.10
N ARG A 875 -104.61 -27.90 23.19
CA ARG A 875 -103.48 -28.56 22.54
C ARG A 875 -102.62 -27.59 21.72
N ALA A 876 -103.25 -26.62 21.05
CA ALA A 876 -102.54 -25.58 20.30
C ALA A 876 -101.74 -24.64 21.23
N SER A 877 -102.30 -24.26 22.39
CA SER A 877 -101.60 -23.47 23.41
C SER A 877 -100.42 -24.24 24.03
N GLU A 878 -100.60 -25.52 24.35
CA GLU A 878 -99.53 -26.38 24.86
C GLU A 878 -98.40 -26.55 23.83
N ALA A 879 -98.74 -26.79 22.55
CA ALA A 879 -97.78 -26.87 21.46
C ALA A 879 -97.05 -25.52 21.22
N ALA A 880 -97.77 -24.39 21.27
CA ALA A 880 -97.18 -23.06 21.15
C ALA A 880 -96.19 -22.77 22.28
N LYS A 881 -96.52 -23.12 23.53
CA LYS A 881 -95.60 -22.99 24.68
C LYS A 881 -94.33 -23.81 24.51
N GLU A 882 -94.44 -25.03 23.97
CA GLU A 882 -93.28 -25.86 23.67
C GLU A 882 -92.41 -25.27 22.55
N ILE A 883 -93.03 -24.70 21.50
CA ILE A 883 -92.30 -23.98 20.44
C ILE A 883 -91.58 -22.75 21.02
N THR A 884 -92.25 -21.95 21.87
CA THR A 884 -91.61 -20.81 22.56
C THR A 884 -90.37 -21.24 23.34
N ARG A 885 -90.45 -22.38 24.05
CA ARG A 885 -89.30 -22.94 24.76
C ARG A 885 -88.15 -23.30 23.80
N LEU A 886 -88.45 -23.99 22.70
CA LEU A 886 -87.46 -24.37 21.69
C LEU A 886 -86.83 -23.16 20.99
N ILE A 887 -87.61 -22.11 20.71
CA ILE A 887 -87.10 -20.86 20.12
C ILE A 887 -86.20 -20.14 21.12
N LYS A 888 -86.58 -20.05 22.39
CA LYS A 888 -85.75 -19.47 23.44
C LYS A 888 -84.41 -20.21 23.60
N ASP A 889 -84.43 -21.54 23.57
CA ASP A 889 -83.22 -22.36 23.58
C ASP A 889 -82.37 -22.14 22.31
N SER A 890 -83.00 -21.96 21.15
CA SER A 890 -82.31 -21.66 19.88
C SER A 890 -81.63 -20.30 19.92
N THR A 891 -82.31 -19.26 20.39
CA THR A 891 -81.73 -17.92 20.59
C THR A 891 -80.55 -17.95 21.54
N ALA A 892 -80.63 -18.73 22.63
CA ALA A 892 -79.51 -18.91 23.56
C ALA A 892 -78.29 -19.53 22.88
N ARG A 893 -78.47 -20.59 22.07
CA ARG A 893 -77.39 -21.24 21.31
C ARG A 893 -76.80 -20.34 20.23
N VAL A 894 -77.61 -19.53 19.56
CA VAL A 894 -77.14 -18.56 18.55
C VAL A 894 -76.30 -17.47 19.20
N ASN A 895 -76.71 -16.96 20.35
CA ASN A 895 -75.92 -15.97 21.11
C ASN A 895 -74.59 -16.54 21.59
N GLU A 896 -74.58 -17.79 22.06
CA GLU A 896 -73.35 -18.50 22.41
C GLU A 896 -72.43 -18.68 21.20
N GLY A 897 -72.97 -19.12 20.05
CA GLY A 897 -72.23 -19.24 18.79
C GLY A 897 -71.68 -17.90 18.28
N SER A 898 -72.43 -16.81 18.43
CA SER A 898 -71.96 -15.46 18.10
C SER A 898 -70.82 -15.02 18.99
N LYS A 899 -70.84 -15.35 20.29
CA LYS A 899 -69.76 -15.03 21.23
C LYS A 899 -68.48 -15.80 20.90
N LEU A 900 -68.59 -17.10 20.64
CA LEU A 900 -67.45 -17.94 20.23
C LEU A 900 -66.84 -17.45 18.91
N SER A 901 -67.69 -17.02 17.97
CA SER A 901 -67.24 -16.46 16.69
C SER A 901 -66.51 -15.12 16.87
N ASP A 902 -66.97 -14.24 17.76
CA ASP A 902 -66.29 -12.98 18.10
C ASP A 902 -64.91 -13.23 18.76
N GLU A 903 -64.81 -14.25 19.62
CA GLU A 903 -63.54 -14.68 20.21
C GLU A 903 -62.58 -15.22 19.13
N ALA A 904 -63.07 -16.01 18.18
CA ALA A 904 -62.29 -16.49 17.03
C ALA A 904 -61.81 -15.34 16.14
N GLN A 905 -62.66 -14.33 15.90
CA GLN A 905 -62.29 -13.13 15.15
C GLN A 905 -61.15 -12.37 15.83
N LYS A 906 -61.22 -12.17 17.15
CA LYS A 906 -60.15 -11.53 17.93
C LYS A 906 -58.84 -12.31 17.87
N ALA A 907 -58.90 -13.64 17.86
CA ALA A 907 -57.72 -14.49 17.70
C ALA A 907 -57.07 -14.32 16.31
N LEU A 908 -57.88 -14.27 15.25
CA LEU A 908 -57.39 -14.07 13.88
C LEU A 908 -56.77 -12.68 13.67
N VAL A 909 -57.34 -11.63 14.27
CA VAL A 909 -56.75 -10.28 14.25
C VAL A 909 -55.38 -10.26 14.96
N LYS A 910 -55.22 -11.01 16.04
CA LYS A 910 -53.90 -11.15 16.70
C LYS A 910 -52.90 -11.90 15.82
N ILE A 911 -53.33 -12.95 15.11
CA ILE A 911 -52.48 -13.71 14.17
C ILE A 911 -52.01 -12.80 13.03
N ASP A 912 -52.89 -11.96 12.46
CA ASP A 912 -52.51 -10.97 11.44
C ASP A 912 -51.44 -9.99 11.95
N ALA A 913 -51.65 -9.41 13.13
CA ALA A 913 -50.70 -8.49 13.75
C ALA A 913 -49.34 -9.16 14.04
N SER A 914 -49.34 -10.37 14.62
CA SER A 914 -48.11 -11.14 14.88
C SER A 914 -47.42 -11.60 13.61
N GLY A 915 -48.18 -11.97 12.57
CA GLY A 915 -47.63 -12.33 11.26
C GLY A 915 -46.91 -11.17 10.58
N LYS A 916 -47.45 -9.95 10.68
CA LYS A 916 -46.79 -8.73 10.17
C LYS A 916 -45.47 -8.44 10.89
N ILE A 917 -45.40 -8.65 12.21
CA ILE A 917 -44.16 -8.51 12.98
C ILE A 917 -43.13 -9.56 12.57
N ASN A 918 -43.55 -10.82 12.39
CA ASN A 918 -42.66 -11.87 11.90
C ASN A 918 -42.12 -11.56 10.50
N MET A 919 -42.94 -11.01 9.61
CA MET A 919 -42.50 -10.57 8.28
C MET A 919 -41.44 -9.47 8.36
N GLN A 920 -41.62 -8.47 9.23
CA GLN A 920 -40.61 -7.43 9.46
C GLN A 920 -39.29 -8.00 10.02
N ALA A 921 -39.37 -9.00 10.90
CA ALA A 921 -38.18 -9.66 11.42
C ALA A 921 -37.44 -10.46 10.33
N ILE A 922 -38.17 -11.16 9.45
CA ILE A 922 -37.61 -11.89 8.30
C ILE A 922 -36.94 -10.91 7.32
N GLU A 923 -37.55 -9.76 7.04
CA GLU A 923 -36.96 -8.69 6.23
C GLU A 923 -35.69 -8.11 6.86
N GLY A 924 -35.66 -7.98 8.19
CA GLY A 924 -34.45 -7.56 8.91
C GLY A 924 -33.29 -8.56 8.81
N ILE A 925 -33.59 -9.86 8.80
CA ILE A 925 -32.58 -10.92 8.58
C ILE A 925 -32.04 -10.84 7.14
N ALA A 926 -32.91 -10.64 6.15
CA ALA A 926 -32.50 -10.45 4.76
C ALA A 926 -31.57 -9.24 4.57
N HIS A 927 -31.82 -8.14 5.29
CA HIS A 927 -30.95 -6.97 5.24
C HIS A 927 -29.58 -7.21 5.89
N THR A 928 -29.51 -8.07 6.90
CA THR A 928 -28.26 -8.44 7.58
C THR A 928 -27.41 -9.37 6.71
N GLU A 929 -28.04 -10.22 5.91
CA GLU A 929 -27.39 -11.02 4.87
C GLU A 929 -26.65 -10.13 3.85
N ASP A 930 -27.32 -9.09 3.35
CA ASP A 930 -26.71 -8.15 2.41
C ASP A 930 -25.45 -7.47 2.98
N LEU A 931 -25.44 -7.16 4.28
CA LEU A 931 -24.29 -6.59 5.00
C LEU A 931 -23.13 -7.58 5.17
N LEU A 932 -23.41 -8.88 5.30
CA LEU A 932 -22.39 -9.93 5.43
C LEU A 932 -21.78 -10.33 4.09
N VAL A 933 -22.46 -10.04 2.99
CA VAL A 933 -22.01 -10.29 1.60
C VAL A 933 -21.28 -9.08 0.99
N THR A 934 -21.45 -7.87 1.55
CA THR A 934 -20.77 -6.62 1.10
C THR A 934 -19.39 -6.42 1.66
#